data_AF-A0A662Q9J5-F1
#
_entry.id   AF-A0A662Q9J5-F1
#
_cell.length_a   1.000
_cell.length_b   1.000
_cell.length_c   1.000
_cell.angle_alpha   90.00
_cell.angle_beta   90.00
_cell.angle_gamma   90.00
#
_symmetry.space_group_name_H-M   'P 1'
#
loop_
_entity.id
_entity.type
_entity.pdbx_description
1 polymer ?
#
loop_
_entity_poly.entity_id
_entity_poly.type
_entity_poly.pdbx_seq_one_letter_code
_entity_poly.pdbx_strand_id
1 'polypeptide(L)'
;ELFLQVPPYPAKLYLRDVAGSSAYRVDLVVTAKEIYVLVDSSIYCAVDNNDVVTDEWAAIDGELAYGRWYTDEDGYVDSFKDLGPDDPRYGSVVLPISGWLNASYSAEGAGLPGVNGANTEEEFHYQINVVWKSAVVYSDNVVLDKSGYEIGPTEVYNPTFYMALCNGTDTVVKGLYVTIWYPNVTTWHDSDLWYTVPGKPEDLESVEDLPIYLSANELWAEGKKRFELVPGPRFMNTTWKYTFIANHSDIDWLDNLVHTALVLNNETFGDGALRTASPTKDIDVPIMLAAAKQVLFEVLTWRDEVGIATAYPIPGYTVKYMIRNKDAGIVAAEGEAVTDAEGKVVLSSGSTVDKVFWVGMTIRYRVEPPEKFKDMTHAYYPDEEPSHWALAQIDTWFTSVEEGLLCNGLCTYSKIYERSKPYVVEVDYTAVTVRVTDYNGRPIAGALVQLWDKASGKLAAYFETVDYTWEAKPVNMTGFWATHGLDMATGTVKIPFQEKARLFGGKGFTRLMNVTVGPLAFDANNDDDVNDAGETLPFRGIPPSVAREMGVNPSYVTYIVRVFWTPPGTVKDGVIYPDTEHAGRTAKVYDSEEDETTWKVLLPRHIAYWPEFARQLWVYEIRSDEAPTGALVKEHKDAYAAIFDVEARFNYEGKPLGDLKKDLEITLEGQGVSIKFTGVDKITVTGLVRGTYVITAKWKGVEVAKRTIDLSNVNVGTTVTADISLALTDVSFRVVDLFGRALKDAKVEVTPDTYGGISNVGGVVTIRAIITTQTYEFKISWTSPVYGTTASKTIADTPEGLKAMKTIELPVGTVTVSVVDTKDRPIVGAEVTFGKVTKTTDAAGKAYFEGVPLEKDGVGISYDVTIKREGYVVFSGSETVSKARTTITEIGELFTIKVRVVGAAGQGLPFAKVVVKRAGAEIGTYTTDEGGFLEVSKMPLSDYTVEAEWKGFKGSATVSKDDLKAGRAVEISLPPYTEIAGIPLTFGALLALIIGFIILVIVVVILLSEYIRWRGRRLGIYPPPPPKK
;
A
#
# COMPACT_ATOMS: atom_id res chain seq x y z
N GLU A 1 63.48 60.30 -17.37
CA GLU A 1 62.39 60.73 -18.27
C GLU A 1 61.11 60.11 -17.76
N LEU A 2 60.10 60.93 -17.46
CA LEU A 2 58.80 60.52 -16.92
C LEU A 2 57.76 60.75 -18.03
N PHE A 3 57.05 59.71 -18.47
CA PHE A 3 55.94 59.83 -19.42
C PHE A 3 54.63 59.74 -18.64
N LEU A 4 53.92 60.87 -18.48
CA LEU A 4 52.64 60.93 -17.78
C LEU A 4 51.50 61.31 -18.71
N GLN A 5 50.37 60.62 -18.57
CA GLN A 5 49.13 60.95 -19.27
C GLN A 5 48.41 62.05 -18.47
N VAL A 6 48.18 63.19 -19.11
CA VAL A 6 47.63 64.39 -18.47
C VAL A 6 46.13 64.21 -18.19
N PRO A 7 45.63 64.55 -16.99
CA PRO A 7 44.21 64.39 -16.65
C PRO A 7 43.30 65.30 -17.50
N PRO A 8 42.08 64.84 -17.88
CA PRO A 8 41.13 65.63 -18.66
C PRO A 8 40.63 66.85 -17.87
N TYR A 9 40.42 67.97 -18.55
CA TYR A 9 39.92 69.20 -17.94
C TYR A 9 38.54 68.99 -17.28
N PRO A 10 38.29 69.50 -16.05
CA PRO A 10 39.10 70.45 -15.29
C PRO A 10 40.10 69.84 -14.30
N ALA A 11 40.27 68.51 -14.28
CA ALA A 11 41.16 67.85 -13.31
C ALA A 11 42.63 68.27 -13.51
N LYS A 12 43.32 68.50 -12.38
CA LYS A 12 44.71 68.97 -12.32
C LYS A 12 45.60 67.87 -11.76
N LEU A 13 46.77 67.67 -12.36
CA LEU A 13 47.83 66.79 -11.87
C LEU A 13 48.88 67.65 -11.19
N TYR A 14 49.05 67.45 -9.89
CA TYR A 14 50.11 68.08 -9.12
C TYR A 14 51.37 67.22 -9.11
N LEU A 15 52.50 67.84 -9.42
CA LEU A 15 53.83 67.27 -9.32
C LEU A 15 54.61 68.12 -8.33
N ARG A 16 54.97 67.54 -7.18
CA ARG A 16 55.73 68.22 -6.14
C ARG A 16 57.24 68.04 -6.34
N ASP A 17 58.02 68.97 -5.81
CA ASP A 17 59.49 68.93 -5.77
C ASP A 17 60.16 68.78 -7.15
N VAL A 18 59.58 69.37 -8.20
CA VAL A 18 59.97 69.03 -9.57
C VAL A 18 61.31 69.66 -9.97
N ALA A 19 61.65 70.83 -9.44
CA ALA A 19 62.95 71.46 -9.66
C ALA A 19 63.31 72.45 -8.54
N GLY A 20 64.60 72.53 -8.16
CA GLY A 20 65.09 73.53 -7.19
C GLY A 20 66.18 73.06 -6.23
N SER A 21 66.89 73.99 -5.59
CA SER A 21 67.75 73.70 -4.43
C SER A 21 66.91 73.71 -3.15
N SER A 22 67.44 73.22 -2.03
CA SER A 22 66.72 73.13 -0.75
C SER A 22 66.17 74.45 -0.19
N ALA A 23 66.50 75.60 -0.80
CA ALA A 23 65.98 76.92 -0.44
C ALA A 23 64.87 77.45 -1.37
N TYR A 24 64.65 76.81 -2.54
CA TYR A 24 63.66 77.21 -3.54
C TYR A 24 63.17 75.94 -4.25
N ARG A 25 62.23 75.22 -3.67
CA ARG A 25 61.57 74.11 -4.35
C ARG A 25 60.39 74.64 -5.16
N VAL A 26 60.17 74.04 -6.31
CA VAL A 26 59.17 74.47 -7.26
C VAL A 26 58.24 73.32 -7.60
N ASP A 27 56.97 73.50 -7.28
CA ASP A 27 55.90 72.56 -7.62
C ASP A 27 55.29 72.92 -8.98
N LEU A 28 54.88 71.91 -9.73
CA LEU A 28 54.25 72.06 -11.03
C LEU A 28 52.83 71.50 -11.00
N VAL A 29 51.91 72.27 -11.58
CA VAL A 29 50.56 71.80 -11.87
C VAL A 29 50.42 71.61 -13.36
N VAL A 30 50.01 70.41 -13.76
CA VAL A 30 49.81 70.00 -15.15
C VAL A 30 48.32 69.73 -15.35
N THR A 31 47.69 70.41 -16.29
CA THR A 31 46.32 70.14 -16.72
C THR A 31 46.31 69.78 -18.20
N ALA A 32 45.21 69.24 -18.72
CA ALA A 32 45.08 68.97 -20.16
C ALA A 32 45.30 70.20 -21.05
N LYS A 33 45.29 71.43 -20.49
CA LYS A 33 45.40 72.69 -21.23
C LYS A 33 46.73 73.42 -21.00
N GLU A 34 47.35 73.26 -19.83
CA GLU A 34 48.44 74.14 -19.40
C GLU A 34 49.31 73.50 -18.30
N ILE A 35 50.56 73.97 -18.21
CA ILE A 35 51.51 73.64 -17.15
C ILE A 35 51.94 74.95 -16.50
N TYR A 36 51.76 75.07 -15.19
CA TYR A 36 52.18 76.26 -14.45
C TYR A 36 52.93 75.91 -13.16
N VAL A 37 53.70 76.88 -12.69
CA VAL A 37 54.61 76.78 -11.55
C VAL A 37 53.94 77.41 -10.33
N LEU A 38 53.99 76.73 -9.19
CA LEU A 38 53.64 77.29 -7.89
C LEU A 38 54.91 77.76 -7.17
N VAL A 39 54.88 78.98 -6.65
CA VAL A 39 55.96 79.55 -5.85
C VAL A 39 55.67 79.25 -4.39
N ASP A 40 56.35 78.24 -3.84
CA ASP A 40 56.39 77.99 -2.41
C ASP A 40 57.37 78.97 -1.74
N SER A 41 56.89 79.82 -0.85
CA SER A 41 57.73 80.79 -0.15
C SER A 41 58.29 80.16 1.12
N SER A 42 59.59 79.85 1.12
CA SER A 42 60.25 79.26 2.29
C SER A 42 60.15 80.13 3.56
N ILE A 43 60.25 79.45 4.71
CA ILE A 43 60.25 79.81 6.16
C ILE A 43 60.70 81.22 6.63
N TYR A 44 61.18 82.11 5.76
CA TYR A 44 61.72 83.43 6.10
C TYR A 44 60.74 84.60 5.90
N CYS A 45 59.46 84.33 5.62
CA CYS A 45 58.42 85.36 5.44
C CYS A 45 57.23 85.09 6.36
N ALA A 46 57.45 85.18 7.68
CA ALA A 46 56.40 85.05 8.68
C ALA A 46 55.53 86.33 8.76
N VAL A 47 54.22 86.16 8.83
CA VAL A 47 53.22 87.21 9.09
C VAL A 47 52.55 86.90 10.42
N ASP A 48 52.84 87.70 11.46
CA ASP A 48 52.14 87.68 12.74
C ASP A 48 51.11 88.82 12.73
N ASN A 49 49.84 88.51 13.01
CA ASN A 49 48.74 89.47 13.04
C ASN A 49 47.96 89.44 14.36
N ASN A 50 48.55 88.93 15.44
CA ASN A 50 47.93 88.88 16.76
C ASN A 50 48.80 89.59 17.82
N ASP A 51 48.29 90.68 18.38
CA ASP A 51 49.01 91.52 19.34
C ASP A 51 49.09 90.89 20.76
N VAL A 52 48.36 89.78 21.00
CA VAL A 52 48.18 89.18 22.34
C VAL A 52 49.03 87.93 22.55
N VAL A 53 49.43 87.23 21.47
CA VAL A 53 50.30 86.04 21.51
C VAL A 53 51.19 86.09 20.27
N THR A 54 52.52 85.95 20.43
CA THR A 54 53.45 85.83 19.29
C THR A 54 53.22 84.49 18.60
N ASP A 55 52.57 84.53 17.43
CA ASP A 55 52.26 83.40 16.56
C ASP A 55 52.75 83.75 15.14
N GLU A 56 54.00 83.41 14.84
CA GLU A 56 54.67 83.74 13.58
C GLU A 56 54.21 82.79 12.44
N TRP A 57 53.26 83.21 11.58
CA TRP A 57 52.81 82.39 10.44
C TRP A 57 53.70 82.55 9.21
N ALA A 58 54.60 81.59 8.94
CA ALA A 58 55.18 81.42 7.61
C ALA A 58 54.36 80.40 6.81
N ALA A 59 54.22 80.58 5.49
CA ALA A 59 53.78 79.50 4.62
C ALA A 59 54.83 78.38 4.66
N ILE A 60 54.62 77.38 5.52
CA ILE A 60 55.34 76.12 5.45
C ILE A 60 54.47 75.19 4.62
N ASP A 61 54.96 74.83 3.44
CA ASP A 61 54.32 73.92 2.48
C ASP A 61 52.86 74.31 2.18
N GLY A 62 52.70 75.47 1.54
CA GLY A 62 51.39 76.09 1.26
C GLY A 62 50.34 75.11 0.76
N GLU A 63 49.40 74.74 1.63
CA GLU A 63 48.03 74.25 1.31
C GLU A 63 47.12 74.09 2.55
N LEU A 64 47.58 74.29 3.80
CA LEU A 64 46.75 74.32 5.01
C LEU A 64 47.23 75.37 6.02
N ALA A 65 46.42 76.41 6.28
CA ALA A 65 46.62 77.35 7.38
C ALA A 65 45.48 77.19 8.38
N TYR A 66 45.80 76.91 9.65
CA TYR A 66 44.83 76.81 10.73
C TYR A 66 44.71 78.15 11.45
N GLY A 67 43.63 78.88 11.23
CA GLY A 67 43.26 80.02 12.08
C GLY A 67 42.52 79.56 13.32
N ARG A 68 42.86 80.09 14.50
CA ARG A 68 42.17 79.82 15.76
C ARG A 68 41.54 81.09 16.31
N TRP A 69 40.27 81.00 16.67
CA TRP A 69 39.52 82.06 17.33
C TRP A 69 38.95 81.54 18.64
N TYR A 70 39.09 82.33 19.70
CA TYR A 70 38.53 82.00 21.00
C TYR A 70 37.24 82.79 21.22
N THR A 71 36.31 82.17 21.93
CA THR A 71 35.08 82.83 22.39
C THR A 71 35.17 83.05 23.89
N ASP A 72 34.52 84.11 24.37
CA ASP A 72 34.36 84.38 25.80
C ASP A 72 33.15 83.63 26.39
N GLU A 73 32.87 83.84 27.68
CA GLU A 73 31.77 83.18 28.41
C GLU A 73 30.37 83.40 27.78
N ASP A 74 30.21 84.46 26.98
CA ASP A 74 28.98 84.78 26.24
C ASP A 74 28.89 84.07 24.87
N GLY A 75 29.91 83.33 24.46
CA GLY A 75 29.94 82.51 23.25
C GLY A 75 30.33 83.26 21.97
N TYR A 76 30.75 84.52 22.08
CA TYR A 76 31.14 85.36 20.93
C TYR A 76 32.65 85.45 20.76
N VAL A 77 33.10 85.47 19.49
CA VAL A 77 34.52 85.67 19.16
C VAL A 77 34.90 87.13 19.38
N ASP A 78 35.96 87.35 20.15
CA ASP A 78 36.34 88.67 20.70
C ASP A 78 36.69 89.73 19.64
N SER A 79 36.93 89.32 18.39
CA SER A 79 37.32 90.18 17.27
C SER A 79 36.37 91.36 16.95
N PHE A 80 35.16 91.42 17.52
CA PHE A 80 34.16 92.46 17.20
C PHE A 80 33.33 92.99 18.39
N LYS A 81 33.74 92.78 19.66
CA LYS A 81 32.94 93.26 20.82
C LYS A 81 32.71 94.77 20.84
N ASP A 82 33.62 95.54 20.24
CA ASP A 82 33.57 97.00 20.14
C ASP A 82 32.40 97.54 19.29
N LEU A 83 31.78 96.70 18.45
CA LEU A 83 30.64 97.09 17.60
C LEU A 83 29.31 97.14 18.38
N GLY A 84 29.24 96.47 19.54
CA GLY A 84 28.06 96.41 20.39
C GLY A 84 26.97 95.43 19.93
N PRO A 85 26.05 95.02 20.83
CA PRO A 85 25.05 93.97 20.58
C PRO A 85 23.99 94.30 19.52
N ASP A 86 23.89 95.58 19.12
CA ASP A 86 22.94 96.05 18.09
C ASP A 86 23.52 95.98 16.66
N ASP A 87 24.83 95.71 16.48
CA ASP A 87 25.42 95.54 15.15
C ASP A 87 24.98 94.17 14.57
N PRO A 88 24.48 94.10 13.33
CA PRO A 88 24.04 92.84 12.73
C PRO A 88 25.17 91.80 12.54
N ARG A 89 26.43 92.21 12.67
CA ARG A 89 27.61 91.32 12.67
C ARG A 89 28.03 90.88 14.08
N TYR A 90 27.38 91.40 15.13
CA TYR A 90 27.66 91.01 16.50
C TYR A 90 27.47 89.50 16.65
N GLY A 91 28.54 88.83 17.03
CA GLY A 91 28.59 87.37 17.14
C GLY A 91 28.87 86.58 15.87
N SER A 92 29.20 87.25 14.77
CA SER A 92 29.69 86.61 13.55
C SER A 92 31.22 86.52 13.56
N VAL A 93 31.77 85.40 13.07
CA VAL A 93 33.21 85.29 12.76
C VAL A 93 33.43 85.81 11.34
N VAL A 94 34.10 86.95 11.21
CA VAL A 94 34.51 87.47 9.90
C VAL A 94 35.85 86.85 9.54
N LEU A 95 35.80 85.75 8.80
CA LEU A 95 36.97 85.21 8.14
C LEU A 95 37.28 86.06 6.89
N PRO A 96 38.54 86.39 6.58
CA PRO A 96 38.89 87.04 5.32
C PRO A 96 38.69 86.03 4.17
N ILE A 97 37.47 85.95 3.64
CA ILE A 97 37.06 84.89 2.72
C ILE A 97 37.03 85.29 1.26
N SER A 98 37.45 86.49 0.89
CA SER A 98 37.47 86.83 -0.54
C SER A 98 38.34 88.01 -0.90
N GLY A 99 39.01 87.87 -2.04
CA GLY A 99 39.50 88.96 -2.86
C GLY A 99 41.01 89.02 -2.97
N TRP A 100 41.75 88.97 -1.85
CA TRP A 100 43.16 89.32 -1.87
C TRP A 100 44.07 88.20 -2.41
N LEU A 101 43.79 86.92 -2.10
CA LEU A 101 44.58 85.79 -2.60
C LEU A 101 44.36 85.52 -4.11
N ASN A 102 43.11 85.48 -4.57
CA ASN A 102 42.80 85.34 -6.00
C ASN A 102 43.34 86.55 -6.81
N ALA A 103 43.26 87.78 -6.30
CA ALA A 103 43.79 88.95 -7.02
C ALA A 103 45.32 89.13 -6.92
N SER A 104 45.99 88.62 -5.88
CA SER A 104 47.42 88.89 -5.63
C SER A 104 48.34 87.68 -5.85
N TYR A 105 47.83 86.45 -5.73
CA TYR A 105 48.62 85.21 -5.80
C TYR A 105 48.20 84.27 -6.93
N SER A 106 47.04 84.48 -7.58
CA SER A 106 46.76 83.82 -8.85
C SER A 106 47.55 84.50 -9.98
N ALA A 107 48.03 83.71 -10.95
CA ALA A 107 48.72 84.24 -12.12
C ALA A 107 47.83 85.22 -12.94
N GLU A 108 46.50 85.15 -12.79
CA GLU A 108 45.54 86.00 -13.47
C GLU A 108 45.29 87.33 -12.75
N GLY A 109 45.32 87.37 -11.42
CA GLY A 109 45.16 88.60 -10.64
C GLY A 109 46.32 89.59 -10.79
N ALA A 110 47.53 89.07 -11.03
CA ALA A 110 48.75 89.85 -11.19
C ALA A 110 48.87 90.59 -12.55
N GLY A 111 47.94 90.39 -13.49
CA GLY A 111 47.92 91.10 -14.77
C GLY A 111 49.13 90.84 -15.68
N LEU A 112 49.72 89.65 -15.61
CA LEU A 112 50.91 89.28 -16.39
C LEU A 112 50.58 89.18 -17.89
N PRO A 113 51.29 89.89 -18.79
CA PRO A 113 51.02 89.85 -20.22
C PRO A 113 51.36 88.47 -20.81
N GLY A 114 50.34 87.72 -21.25
CA GLY A 114 50.48 86.43 -21.93
C GLY A 114 49.55 85.32 -21.41
N VAL A 115 48.87 85.53 -20.28
CA VAL A 115 47.89 84.59 -19.73
C VAL A 115 46.49 85.03 -20.17
N ASN A 116 45.80 84.21 -20.96
CA ASN A 116 44.41 84.44 -21.42
C ASN A 116 43.53 83.30 -20.93
N GLY A 117 42.89 83.45 -19.76
CA GLY A 117 42.08 82.41 -19.14
C GLY A 117 40.87 82.96 -18.37
N ALA A 118 40.11 83.90 -18.96
CA ALA A 118 39.00 84.62 -18.31
C ALA A 118 37.81 83.79 -17.75
N ASN A 119 37.94 82.50 -17.39
CA ASN A 119 36.89 81.70 -16.77
C ASN A 119 37.41 80.58 -15.82
N THR A 120 38.49 80.78 -15.06
CA THR A 120 38.83 79.86 -13.95
C THR A 120 38.61 80.53 -12.60
N GLU A 121 37.47 80.26 -11.97
CA GLU A 121 37.25 80.57 -10.55
C GLU A 121 38.11 79.59 -9.73
N GLU A 122 39.18 80.09 -9.09
CA GLU A 122 39.88 79.32 -8.06
C GLU A 122 38.99 79.28 -6.81
N GLU A 123 38.36 78.12 -6.58
CA GLU A 123 37.58 77.83 -5.38
C GLU A 123 38.54 77.42 -4.24
N PHE A 124 38.57 78.20 -3.17
CA PHE A 124 39.27 77.83 -1.95
C PHE A 124 38.30 77.03 -1.07
N HIS A 125 38.63 75.77 -0.85
CA HIS A 125 37.92 74.90 0.07
C HIS A 125 38.50 75.11 1.47
N TYR A 126 37.67 75.55 2.40
CA TYR A 126 38.02 75.67 3.81
C TYR A 126 37.37 74.54 4.59
N GLN A 127 38.07 74.01 5.58
CA GLN A 127 37.45 73.18 6.60
C GLN A 127 37.23 74.03 7.85
N ILE A 128 35.98 74.30 8.20
CA ILE A 128 35.63 75.00 9.43
C ILE A 128 35.37 73.97 10.52
N ASN A 129 36.11 74.08 11.63
CA ASN A 129 35.88 73.27 12.83
C ASN A 129 35.50 74.18 14.00
N VAL A 130 34.40 73.88 14.69
CA VAL A 130 34.07 74.51 15.99
C VAL A 130 34.43 73.53 17.09
N VAL A 131 35.24 73.98 18.04
CA VAL A 131 35.72 73.17 19.16
C VAL A 131 35.03 73.61 20.46
N TRP A 132 34.43 72.66 21.17
CA TRP A 132 33.84 72.88 22.49
C TRP A 132 34.28 71.78 23.46
N LYS A 133 34.75 72.15 24.66
CA LYS A 133 35.39 71.24 25.63
C LYS A 133 36.41 70.30 24.97
N SER A 134 37.27 70.86 24.13
CA SER A 134 38.31 70.14 23.39
C SER A 134 37.82 69.03 22.44
N ALA A 135 36.52 69.03 22.09
CA ALA A 135 35.96 68.19 21.04
C ALA A 135 35.50 69.03 19.86
N VAL A 136 35.62 68.52 18.64
CA VAL A 136 35.00 69.15 17.47
C VAL A 136 33.49 68.91 17.51
N VAL A 137 32.70 69.98 17.72
CA VAL A 137 31.21 69.95 17.77
C VAL A 137 30.56 70.36 16.45
N TYR A 138 31.34 70.84 15.51
CA TYR A 138 30.89 71.15 14.15
C TYR A 138 32.09 71.08 13.23
N SER A 139 31.93 70.45 12.06
CA SER A 139 32.96 70.36 11.03
C SER A 139 32.28 70.43 9.67
N ASP A 140 32.71 71.36 8.82
CA ASP A 140 32.16 71.49 7.48
C ASP A 140 33.23 71.86 6.46
N ASN A 141 33.08 71.35 5.25
CA ASN A 141 33.93 71.68 4.11
C ASN A 141 33.18 72.70 3.27
N VAL A 142 33.61 73.95 3.35
CA VAL A 142 32.92 75.07 2.74
C VAL A 142 33.76 75.64 1.62
N VAL A 143 33.11 75.90 0.49
CA VAL A 143 33.65 76.80 -0.52
C VAL A 143 33.11 78.17 -0.17
N LEU A 144 33.97 79.06 0.33
CA LEU A 144 33.53 80.38 0.77
C LEU A 144 33.47 81.30 -0.47
N ASP A 145 32.24 81.59 -0.91
CA ASP A 145 31.97 82.60 -1.94
C ASP A 145 31.77 83.99 -1.32
N LYS A 146 31.34 85.00 -2.11
CA LYS A 146 31.11 86.37 -1.59
C LYS A 146 29.88 86.48 -0.67
N SER A 147 29.11 85.42 -0.48
CA SER A 147 27.97 85.38 0.44
C SER A 147 28.44 84.84 1.79
N GLY A 148 28.01 85.48 2.89
CA GLY A 148 28.40 85.05 4.24
C GLY A 148 27.92 83.63 4.54
N TYR A 149 28.71 82.89 5.34
CA TYR A 149 28.39 81.51 5.74
C TYR A 149 27.77 81.50 7.13
N GLU A 150 26.48 81.15 7.23
CA GLU A 150 25.77 81.01 8.50
C GLU A 150 25.62 79.54 8.87
N ILE A 151 26.07 79.16 10.07
CA ILE A 151 25.90 77.81 10.61
C ILE A 151 24.78 77.80 11.64
N GLY A 152 23.97 76.74 11.65
CA GLY A 152 23.01 76.50 12.73
C GLY A 152 23.69 76.20 14.07
N PRO A 153 22.93 76.12 15.19
CA PRO A 153 23.46 75.84 16.52
C PRO A 153 24.36 74.59 16.57
N THR A 154 25.45 74.65 17.35
CA THR A 154 26.38 73.54 17.54
C THR A 154 25.75 72.39 18.30
N GLU A 155 26.17 71.17 17.98
CA GLU A 155 25.48 69.96 18.38
C GLU A 155 25.99 69.49 19.75
N VAL A 156 25.19 69.68 20.78
CA VAL A 156 25.48 69.17 22.14
C VAL A 156 24.24 68.43 22.60
N TYR A 157 24.38 67.14 22.92
CA TYR A 157 23.26 66.26 23.22
C TYR A 157 23.36 65.66 24.63
N ASN A 158 22.27 65.09 25.12
CA ASN A 158 22.24 64.24 26.30
C ASN A 158 22.12 62.77 25.86
N PRO A 159 23.20 62.12 25.41
CA PRO A 159 23.13 60.76 24.89
C PRO A 159 22.92 59.75 26.01
N THR A 160 22.05 58.77 25.77
CA THR A 160 22.07 57.49 26.46
C THR A 160 22.71 56.48 25.53
N PHE A 161 23.92 56.02 25.88
CA PHE A 161 24.59 54.97 25.12
C PHE A 161 24.12 53.61 25.63
N TYR A 162 23.87 52.68 24.71
CA TYR A 162 23.47 51.30 25.00
C TYR A 162 24.48 50.34 24.39
N MET A 163 25.03 49.41 25.16
CA MET A 163 25.82 48.31 24.61
C MET A 163 24.83 47.23 24.15
N ALA A 164 24.61 47.11 22.84
CA ALA A 164 23.49 46.35 22.28
C ALA A 164 23.92 45.35 21.19
N LEU A 165 23.13 44.30 20.99
CA LEU A 165 23.38 43.27 19.97
C LEU A 165 22.86 43.65 18.57
N CYS A 166 22.06 44.71 18.49
CA CYS A 166 21.64 45.33 17.24
C CYS A 166 21.54 46.85 17.38
N ASN A 167 21.28 47.55 16.27
CA ASN A 167 20.97 48.98 16.26
C ASN A 167 19.56 49.23 16.84
N GLY A 168 19.42 49.01 18.15
CA GLY A 168 18.17 49.14 18.88
C GLY A 168 18.42 49.08 20.38
N THR A 169 17.50 49.63 21.16
CA THR A 169 17.61 49.72 22.63
C THR A 169 16.99 48.53 23.36
N ASP A 170 16.55 47.51 22.61
CA ASP A 170 15.82 46.32 23.09
C ASP A 170 16.73 45.13 23.44
N THR A 171 17.99 45.14 22.99
CA THR A 171 18.95 44.02 23.10
C THR A 171 20.22 44.39 23.86
N VAL A 172 20.03 45.02 25.02
CA VAL A 172 21.13 45.59 25.82
C VAL A 172 21.85 44.49 26.62
N VAL A 173 23.18 44.52 26.61
CA VAL A 173 24.04 43.59 27.36
C VAL A 173 24.55 44.25 28.63
N LYS A 174 24.28 43.60 29.76
CA LYS A 174 24.56 44.06 31.12
C LYS A 174 25.95 43.66 31.59
N GLY A 175 26.52 44.47 32.48
CA GLY A 175 27.71 44.11 33.25
C GLY A 175 29.04 44.30 32.52
N LEU A 176 29.05 45.04 31.41
CA LEU A 176 30.28 45.31 30.65
C LEU A 176 31.08 46.44 31.30
N TYR A 177 32.42 46.35 31.25
CA TYR A 177 33.29 47.47 31.55
C TYR A 177 33.51 48.27 30.28
N VAL A 178 33.13 49.54 30.31
CA VAL A 178 33.05 50.39 29.12
C VAL A 178 34.02 51.55 29.24
N THR A 179 34.83 51.73 28.20
CA THR A 179 35.67 52.89 27.98
C THR A 179 35.16 53.66 26.77
N ILE A 180 34.87 54.93 26.96
CA ILE A 180 34.48 55.86 25.91
C ILE A 180 35.40 57.06 26.02
N TRP A 181 36.14 57.34 24.95
CA TRP A 181 37.03 58.48 24.91
C TRP A 181 37.04 59.12 23.52
N TYR A 182 37.52 60.36 23.45
CA TYR A 182 37.76 61.09 22.21
C TYR A 182 39.05 61.92 22.35
N PRO A 183 39.74 62.24 21.24
CA PRO A 183 40.96 63.03 21.28
C PRO A 183 40.68 64.48 21.71
N ASN A 184 41.50 64.98 22.63
CA ASN A 184 41.57 66.36 23.06
C ASN A 184 42.19 67.19 21.93
N VAL A 185 41.35 67.74 21.06
CA VAL A 185 41.83 68.45 19.86
C VAL A 185 42.59 69.73 20.21
N THR A 186 42.35 70.29 21.40
CA THR A 186 43.11 71.43 21.93
C THR A 186 44.55 71.01 22.25
N THR A 187 44.74 70.01 23.11
CA THR A 187 46.09 69.51 23.47
C THR A 187 46.81 68.93 22.26
N TRP A 188 46.08 68.28 21.35
CA TRP A 188 46.62 67.73 20.10
C TRP A 188 47.17 68.84 19.20
N HIS A 189 46.40 69.90 19.00
CA HIS A 189 46.86 71.07 18.27
C HIS A 189 48.03 71.78 18.99
N ASP A 190 47.92 72.01 20.29
CA ASP A 190 48.95 72.69 21.10
C ASP A 190 50.29 71.91 21.15
N SER A 191 50.23 70.59 20.94
CA SER A 191 51.41 69.72 20.81
C SER A 191 51.99 69.67 19.38
N ASP A 192 51.54 70.56 18.50
CA ASP A 192 51.91 70.62 17.08
C ASP A 192 51.65 69.30 16.33
N LEU A 193 50.62 68.55 16.71
CA LEU A 193 50.31 67.28 16.06
C LEU A 193 49.33 67.46 14.89
N TRP A 194 48.98 68.71 14.52
CA TRP A 194 47.80 69.01 13.71
C TRP A 194 47.84 68.53 12.25
N TYR A 195 49.01 68.12 11.79
CA TYR A 195 49.27 67.50 10.49
C TYR A 195 49.20 65.97 10.50
N THR A 196 48.90 65.35 11.64
CA THR A 196 48.80 63.89 11.79
C THR A 196 47.35 63.43 11.97
N VAL A 197 47.12 62.13 12.13
CA VAL A 197 45.84 61.61 12.65
C VAL A 197 46.10 61.20 14.11
N PRO A 198 45.25 61.58 15.08
CA PRO A 198 45.45 61.19 16.47
C PRO A 198 45.61 59.68 16.62
N GLY A 199 46.66 59.25 17.33
CA GLY A 199 46.86 57.85 17.69
C GLY A 199 45.80 57.33 18.66
N LYS A 200 45.72 56.01 18.85
CA LYS A 200 44.90 55.41 19.92
C LYS A 200 45.54 55.71 21.28
N PRO A 201 44.81 55.73 22.40
CA PRO A 201 45.37 56.10 23.70
C PRO A 201 46.46 55.14 24.15
N GLU A 202 46.38 53.87 23.73
CA GLU A 202 47.39 52.85 23.98
C GLU A 202 48.73 53.17 23.27
N ASP A 203 48.69 53.91 22.15
CA ASP A 203 49.86 54.30 21.36
C ASP A 203 50.44 55.68 21.79
N LEU A 204 49.79 56.36 22.73
CA LEU A 204 50.06 57.75 23.12
C LEU A 204 50.75 57.87 24.49
N GLU A 205 51.57 56.88 24.88
CA GLU A 205 52.31 56.83 26.16
C GLU A 205 53.11 58.10 26.51
N SER A 206 53.38 58.98 25.53
CA SER A 206 54.23 60.16 25.68
C SER A 206 53.51 61.49 25.92
N VAL A 207 52.17 61.55 25.88
CA VAL A 207 51.42 62.81 26.07
C VAL A 207 50.23 62.60 27.01
N GLU A 208 50.49 62.78 28.32
CA GLU A 208 49.41 62.97 29.31
C GLU A 208 48.44 64.05 28.80
N ASP A 209 47.13 63.82 28.93
CA ASP A 209 46.03 64.74 28.55
C ASP A 209 45.54 64.76 27.08
N LEU A 210 46.08 63.93 26.19
CA LEU A 210 45.51 63.76 24.83
C LEU A 210 44.15 63.04 24.75
N PRO A 211 43.84 61.98 25.53
CA PRO A 211 42.52 61.36 25.51
C PRO A 211 41.58 61.97 26.56
N ILE A 212 40.36 62.38 26.15
CA ILE A 212 39.29 62.77 27.08
C ILE A 212 38.33 61.61 27.27
N TYR A 213 38.20 61.14 28.51
CA TYR A 213 37.33 60.02 28.85
C TYR A 213 35.94 60.51 29.29
N LEU A 214 34.90 60.03 28.62
CA LEU A 214 33.53 60.06 29.14
C LEU A 214 33.27 58.91 30.13
N SER A 215 33.89 57.77 29.86
CA SER A 215 33.85 56.57 30.66
C SER A 215 35.24 55.96 30.61
N ALA A 216 35.86 55.67 31.75
CA ALA A 216 37.21 55.10 31.84
C ALA A 216 37.12 53.75 32.55
N ASN A 217 37.00 52.68 31.75
CA ASN A 217 36.85 51.31 32.24
C ASN A 217 35.78 51.16 33.35
N GLU A 218 34.62 51.77 33.14
CA GLU A 218 33.54 51.82 34.14
C GLU A 218 32.56 50.66 33.94
N LEU A 219 32.15 50.01 35.04
CA LEU A 219 31.14 48.96 35.00
C LEU A 219 29.74 49.52 34.70
N TRP A 220 29.17 49.14 33.57
CA TRP A 220 27.80 49.48 33.19
C TRP A 220 26.84 48.33 33.52
N ALA A 221 26.35 48.30 34.76
CA ALA A 221 25.51 47.21 35.28
C ALA A 221 24.21 46.98 34.47
N GLU A 222 23.58 48.04 33.96
CA GLU A 222 22.38 47.94 33.10
C GLU A 222 22.72 47.91 31.60
N GLY A 223 24.00 47.90 31.25
CA GLY A 223 24.47 47.94 29.86
C GLY A 223 24.22 49.26 29.13
N LYS A 224 23.77 50.28 29.87
CA LYS A 224 23.51 51.62 29.34
C LYS A 224 23.87 52.69 30.35
N LYS A 225 24.24 53.87 29.85
CA LYS A 225 24.52 55.04 30.68
C LYS A 225 24.16 56.32 29.94
N ARG A 226 23.55 57.25 30.68
CA ARG A 226 23.18 58.59 30.20
C ARG A 226 24.25 59.60 30.57
N PHE A 227 24.53 60.50 29.64
CA PHE A 227 25.44 61.61 29.81
C PHE A 227 24.71 62.92 29.48
N GLU A 228 25.18 64.02 30.04
CA GLU A 228 24.61 65.34 29.84
C GLU A 228 25.59 66.24 29.09
N LEU A 229 25.06 67.00 28.13
CA LEU A 229 25.81 68.00 27.38
C LEU A 229 27.14 67.47 26.80
N VAL A 230 27.05 66.34 26.10
CA VAL A 230 28.18 65.73 25.39
C VAL A 230 28.30 66.32 23.99
N PRO A 231 29.51 66.69 23.52
CA PRO A 231 29.78 67.09 22.15
C PRO A 231 29.18 66.11 21.11
N GLY A 232 28.39 66.61 20.17
CA GLY A 232 27.95 65.94 18.95
C GLY A 232 28.52 66.67 17.73
N PRO A 233 28.83 65.99 16.61
CA PRO A 233 27.74 65.64 15.69
C PRO A 233 27.89 64.27 15.02
N ARG A 234 29.01 63.58 15.23
CA ARG A 234 29.40 62.41 14.45
C ARG A 234 30.18 61.44 15.34
N PHE A 235 29.47 60.63 16.14
CA PHE A 235 30.09 59.61 16.99
C PHE A 235 31.08 58.69 16.23
N MET A 236 30.96 58.59 14.89
CA MET A 236 31.80 57.73 14.04
C MET A 236 32.33 58.37 12.72
N ASN A 237 32.04 59.64 12.40
CA ASN A 237 32.23 60.18 11.02
C ASN A 237 33.06 61.48 10.91
N THR A 238 34.16 61.62 11.67
CA THR A 238 35.20 62.63 11.43
C THR A 238 36.58 62.03 11.65
N THR A 239 37.65 62.78 11.36
CA THR A 239 39.03 62.50 11.79
C THR A 239 39.17 62.46 13.34
N TRP A 240 38.12 62.85 14.07
CA TRP A 240 38.06 63.15 15.51
C TRP A 240 37.05 62.26 16.25
N LYS A 241 37.14 60.93 16.07
CA LYS A 241 36.07 59.97 16.48
C LYS A 241 36.03 59.68 17.98
N TYR A 242 34.83 59.38 18.48
CA TYR A 242 34.69 58.64 19.73
C TYR A 242 35.14 57.20 19.51
N THR A 243 35.94 56.70 20.44
CA THR A 243 36.30 55.28 20.47
C THR A 243 35.53 54.61 21.59
N PHE A 244 34.85 53.53 21.24
CA PHE A 244 34.09 52.70 22.17
C PHE A 244 34.82 51.38 22.36
N ILE A 245 35.15 51.08 23.61
CA ILE A 245 35.74 49.82 24.01
C ILE A 245 34.84 49.25 25.09
N ALA A 246 34.49 47.97 24.95
CA ALA A 246 33.84 47.21 26.00
C ALA A 246 34.67 45.95 26.26
N ASN A 247 34.83 45.59 27.53
CA ASN A 247 35.52 44.36 27.93
C ASN A 247 34.82 43.72 29.14
N HIS A 248 35.20 42.49 29.44
CA HIS A 248 34.77 41.75 30.62
C HIS A 248 35.80 40.69 30.99
N SER A 249 36.04 40.44 32.27
CA SER A 249 37.07 39.48 32.71
C SER A 249 36.86 38.05 32.20
N ASP A 250 35.60 37.69 31.97
CA ASP A 250 35.21 36.35 31.52
C ASP A 250 35.32 36.20 29.99
N ILE A 251 35.50 37.31 29.26
CA ILE A 251 35.66 37.32 27.79
C ILE A 251 37.02 37.90 27.46
N ASP A 252 38.05 37.08 27.54
CA ASP A 252 39.46 37.46 27.35
C ASP A 252 40.00 37.16 25.94
N TRP A 253 39.26 36.40 25.13
CA TRP A 253 39.63 36.10 23.74
C TRP A 253 39.28 37.21 22.74
N LEU A 254 38.57 38.25 23.19
CA LEU A 254 38.27 39.44 22.40
C LEU A 254 38.86 40.68 23.09
N ASP A 255 39.79 41.34 22.41
CA ASP A 255 40.40 42.59 22.90
C ASP A 255 39.37 43.72 23.03
N ASN A 256 38.32 43.69 22.21
CA ASN A 256 37.20 44.63 22.28
C ASN A 256 35.89 43.93 21.92
N LEU A 257 34.92 44.02 22.83
CA LEU A 257 33.57 43.49 22.65
C LEU A 257 32.68 44.38 21.76
N VAL A 258 33.12 45.60 21.43
CA VAL A 258 32.47 46.48 20.45
C VAL A 258 32.98 46.15 19.05
N HIS A 259 32.07 45.89 18.10
CA HIS A 259 32.46 45.63 16.72
C HIS A 259 32.51 46.91 15.91
N THR A 260 33.66 47.59 15.92
CA THR A 260 33.85 48.92 15.33
C THR A 260 33.49 49.02 13.84
N ALA A 261 33.61 47.94 13.06
CA ALA A 261 33.24 47.90 11.64
C ALA A 261 31.75 47.59 11.35
N LEU A 262 30.97 47.13 12.36
CA LEU A 262 29.54 46.82 12.21
C LEU A 262 28.66 47.90 12.82
N VAL A 263 29.23 48.89 13.51
CA VAL A 263 28.51 50.08 13.95
C VAL A 263 28.01 50.82 12.72
N LEU A 264 26.78 50.51 12.30
CA LEU A 264 26.09 51.28 11.27
C LEU A 264 25.97 52.71 11.80
N ASN A 265 26.68 53.55 11.08
CA ASN A 265 26.89 54.96 11.29
C ASN A 265 25.57 55.66 11.62
N ASN A 266 25.67 56.71 12.44
CA ASN A 266 24.69 57.80 12.56
C ASN A 266 24.37 58.50 11.21
N GLU A 267 24.82 57.98 10.05
CA GLU A 267 24.44 58.44 8.71
C GLU A 267 22.94 58.24 8.44
N THR A 268 22.22 57.42 9.21
CA THR A 268 20.76 57.29 9.10
C THR A 268 20.00 58.51 9.62
N PHE A 269 20.64 59.30 10.48
CA PHE A 269 20.18 60.65 10.79
C PHE A 269 20.99 61.63 9.92
N GLY A 270 20.62 61.78 8.65
CA GLY A 270 21.25 62.79 7.79
C GLY A 270 21.33 64.15 8.48
N ASP A 271 22.25 65.04 8.07
CA ASP A 271 22.61 66.29 8.77
C ASP A 271 21.43 67.13 9.32
N GLY A 272 20.21 66.99 8.77
CA GLY A 272 18.99 67.64 9.26
C GLY A 272 18.15 66.89 10.31
N ALA A 273 18.23 65.56 10.44
CA ALA A 273 17.27 64.77 11.23
C ALA A 273 17.50 64.89 12.76
N LEU A 274 18.75 64.83 13.23
CA LEU A 274 19.08 64.98 14.67
C LEU A 274 18.81 66.40 15.18
N ARG A 275 19.03 67.41 14.33
CA ARG A 275 18.71 68.83 14.62
C ARG A 275 17.22 69.07 14.86
N THR A 276 16.37 68.18 14.34
CA THR A 276 14.90 68.29 14.40
C THR A 276 14.26 67.34 15.43
N ALA A 277 15.00 66.32 15.90
CA ALA A 277 14.43 65.15 16.58
C ALA A 277 14.03 65.36 18.05
N SER A 278 14.58 66.35 18.76
CA SER A 278 14.27 66.52 20.18
C SER A 278 14.46 67.96 20.68
N PRO A 279 13.39 68.65 21.14
CA PRO A 279 13.52 69.92 21.87
C PRO A 279 14.34 69.79 23.16
N THR A 280 14.47 68.58 23.72
CA THR A 280 15.21 68.32 24.97
C THR A 280 16.66 67.91 24.74
N LYS A 281 17.10 67.76 23.48
CA LYS A 281 18.45 67.30 23.08
C LYS A 281 18.81 65.88 23.55
N ASP A 282 17.83 65.11 24.03
CA ASP A 282 18.01 63.72 24.44
C ASP A 282 18.06 62.79 23.23
N ILE A 283 19.06 61.90 23.19
CA ILE A 283 19.23 60.91 22.11
C ILE A 283 19.59 59.52 22.67
N ASP A 284 19.07 58.46 22.06
CA ASP A 284 19.45 57.08 22.37
C ASP A 284 20.43 56.58 21.31
N VAL A 285 21.59 56.06 21.73
CA VAL A 285 22.69 55.66 20.85
C VAL A 285 23.08 54.20 21.13
N PRO A 286 22.56 53.23 20.36
CA PRO A 286 22.99 51.85 20.46
C PRO A 286 24.38 51.65 19.83
N ILE A 287 25.28 51.02 20.60
CA ILE A 287 26.63 50.64 20.21
C ILE A 287 26.65 49.13 20.01
N MET A 288 26.90 48.70 18.78
CA MET A 288 26.84 47.29 18.42
C MET A 288 28.04 46.50 18.92
N LEU A 289 27.72 45.41 19.62
CA LEU A 289 28.69 44.46 20.13
C LEU A 289 29.09 43.42 19.07
N ALA A 290 30.27 42.84 19.22
CA ALA A 290 30.81 41.74 18.41
C ALA A 290 30.13 40.41 18.77
N ALA A 291 28.82 40.35 18.59
CA ALA A 291 28.00 39.21 18.97
C ALA A 291 26.74 39.07 18.11
N ALA A 292 26.26 37.84 17.98
CA ALA A 292 24.99 37.53 17.32
C ALA A 292 23.82 37.94 18.20
N LYS A 293 22.87 38.72 17.67
CA LYS A 293 21.55 38.88 18.30
C LYS A 293 20.81 37.53 18.39
N GLN A 294 20.87 36.77 17.30
CA GLN A 294 20.19 35.49 17.13
C GLN A 294 21.05 34.54 16.30
N VAL A 295 20.93 33.25 16.56
CA VAL A 295 21.41 32.17 15.69
C VAL A 295 20.19 31.50 15.06
N LEU A 296 20.19 31.38 13.73
CA LEU A 296 19.17 30.71 12.93
C LEU A 296 19.75 29.40 12.41
N PHE A 297 19.18 28.27 12.82
CA PHE A 297 19.37 27.01 12.11
C PHE A 297 18.30 26.89 11.02
N GLU A 298 18.73 26.79 9.77
CA GLU A 298 17.85 26.60 8.62
C GLU A 298 18.08 25.21 8.02
N VAL A 299 17.04 24.36 8.06
CA VAL A 299 17.14 22.95 7.65
C VAL A 299 16.42 22.76 6.32
N LEU A 300 17.19 22.49 5.28
CA LEU A 300 16.75 22.48 3.89
C LEU A 300 16.94 21.12 3.23
N THR A 301 16.05 20.79 2.30
CA THR A 301 16.22 19.67 1.36
C THR A 301 16.21 20.19 -0.07
N TRP A 302 17.17 19.73 -0.86
CA TRP A 302 17.39 20.18 -2.23
C TRP A 302 16.88 19.16 -3.23
N ARG A 303 16.11 19.63 -4.22
CA ARG A 303 15.54 18.81 -5.30
C ARG A 303 15.91 19.42 -6.65
N ASP A 304 16.26 18.58 -7.62
CA ASP A 304 16.37 19.02 -9.02
C ASP A 304 15.00 19.30 -9.64
N GLU A 305 14.85 20.51 -10.16
CA GLU A 305 13.71 20.93 -10.96
C GLU A 305 14.17 21.41 -12.33
N VAL A 306 14.28 20.47 -13.26
CA VAL A 306 14.64 20.76 -14.66
C VAL A 306 16.08 21.30 -14.77
N GLY A 307 17.02 20.69 -14.06
CA GLY A 307 18.44 21.09 -14.05
C GLY A 307 18.75 22.23 -13.08
N ILE A 308 17.85 22.52 -12.14
CA ILE A 308 17.99 23.61 -11.17
C ILE A 308 17.77 23.04 -9.76
N ALA A 309 18.81 23.08 -8.93
CA ALA A 309 18.69 22.73 -7.51
C ALA A 309 17.78 23.73 -6.80
N THR A 310 16.69 23.21 -6.24
CA THR A 310 15.62 24.00 -5.61
C THR A 310 15.43 23.55 -4.16
N ALA A 311 15.58 24.49 -3.22
CA ALA A 311 15.50 24.24 -1.78
C ALA A 311 14.06 24.23 -1.25
N TYR A 312 13.80 23.33 -0.30
CA TYR A 312 12.54 23.20 0.43
C TYR A 312 12.80 23.08 1.94
N PRO A 313 11.93 23.67 2.78
CA PRO A 313 12.10 23.59 4.22
C PRO A 313 11.80 22.17 4.74
N ILE A 314 12.52 21.75 5.79
CA ILE A 314 12.29 20.47 6.47
C ILE A 314 11.70 20.71 7.87
N PRO A 315 10.38 20.54 8.05
CA PRO A 315 9.74 20.69 9.36
C PRO A 315 9.88 19.43 10.24
N GLY A 316 9.87 19.63 11.56
CA GLY A 316 9.78 18.56 12.54
C GLY A 316 11.08 17.82 12.85
N TYR A 317 12.23 18.33 12.41
CA TYR A 317 13.55 17.79 12.74
C TYR A 317 14.05 18.43 14.05
N THR A 318 14.72 17.64 14.89
CA THR A 318 15.26 18.09 16.18
C THR A 318 16.69 18.58 15.99
N VAL A 319 16.91 19.87 16.22
CA VAL A 319 18.23 20.49 16.31
C VAL A 319 18.68 20.46 17.76
N LYS A 320 19.70 19.65 18.06
CA LYS A 320 20.45 19.70 19.32
C LYS A 320 21.61 20.66 19.15
N TYR A 321 21.86 21.51 20.13
CA TYR A 321 22.88 22.54 20.02
C TYR A 321 23.58 22.84 21.36
N MET A 322 24.81 23.34 21.27
CA MET A 322 25.59 23.91 22.36
C MET A 322 26.47 25.03 21.80
N ILE A 323 26.26 26.25 22.27
CA ILE A 323 27.05 27.44 21.90
C ILE A 323 27.98 27.74 23.07
N ARG A 324 29.28 27.52 22.88
CA ARG A 324 30.28 27.66 23.94
C ARG A 324 31.61 28.22 23.44
N ASN A 325 32.39 28.75 24.38
CA ASN A 325 33.83 28.85 24.24
C ASN A 325 34.43 27.90 25.29
N LYS A 326 35.04 26.81 24.81
CA LYS A 326 35.54 25.74 25.68
C LYS A 326 36.71 26.19 26.54
N ASP A 327 37.66 26.93 25.96
CA ASP A 327 38.86 27.40 26.66
C ASP A 327 38.50 28.38 27.78
N ALA A 328 37.53 29.27 27.53
CA ALA A 328 37.01 30.18 28.54
C ALA A 328 36.04 29.52 29.54
N GLY A 329 35.63 28.26 29.32
CA GLY A 329 34.67 27.56 30.17
C GLY A 329 33.24 28.14 30.15
N ILE A 330 32.86 28.87 29.10
CA ILE A 330 31.56 29.54 28.98
C ILE A 330 30.63 28.77 28.06
N VAL A 331 29.41 28.49 28.54
CA VAL A 331 28.31 27.96 27.74
C VAL A 331 27.17 28.98 27.71
N ALA A 332 27.01 29.63 26.55
CA ALA A 332 25.99 30.66 26.36
C ALA A 332 24.59 30.06 26.20
N ALA A 333 24.47 28.97 25.45
CA ALA A 333 23.22 28.24 25.30
C ALA A 333 23.47 26.76 25.02
N GLU A 334 22.61 25.89 25.55
CA GLU A 334 22.59 24.46 25.23
C GLU A 334 21.14 23.96 25.27
N GLY A 335 20.80 22.99 24.43
CA GLY A 335 19.47 22.39 24.43
C GLY A 335 19.10 21.71 23.13
N GLU A 336 17.80 21.52 22.96
CA GLU A 336 17.21 20.96 21.75
C GLU A 336 15.96 21.75 21.35
N ALA A 337 15.73 21.88 20.05
CA ALA A 337 14.57 22.56 19.48
C ALA A 337 14.14 21.86 18.19
N VAL A 338 12.86 22.00 17.82
CA VAL A 338 12.30 21.34 16.64
C VAL A 338 12.06 22.38 15.55
N THR A 339 12.44 22.07 14.31
CA THR A 339 12.21 22.94 13.16
C THR A 339 10.71 23.16 12.94
N ASP A 340 10.33 24.42 12.72
CA ASP A 340 8.94 24.80 12.48
C ASP A 340 8.49 24.49 11.03
N ALA A 341 7.30 24.98 10.62
CA ALA A 341 6.77 24.78 9.27
C ALA A 341 7.64 25.44 8.17
N GLU A 342 8.47 26.41 8.52
CA GLU A 342 9.41 27.06 7.62
C GLU A 342 10.80 26.39 7.63
N GLY A 343 10.99 25.31 8.39
CA GLY A 343 12.26 24.57 8.43
C GLY A 343 13.30 25.17 9.35
N LYS A 344 12.92 26.11 10.23
CA LYS A 344 13.86 26.88 11.05
C LYS A 344 13.80 26.60 12.55
N VAL A 345 14.92 26.84 13.22
CA VAL A 345 15.04 27.04 14.67
C VAL A 345 15.77 28.36 14.91
N VAL A 346 15.21 29.24 15.74
CA VAL A 346 15.82 30.55 16.08
C VAL A 346 16.16 30.58 17.56
N LEU A 347 17.45 30.75 17.86
CA LEU A 347 17.98 30.93 19.20
C LEU A 347 18.26 32.41 19.43
N SER A 348 17.79 32.96 20.55
CA SER A 348 18.06 34.34 20.92
C SER A 348 19.21 34.42 21.91
N SER A 349 20.07 35.40 21.70
CA SER A 349 21.16 35.68 22.62
C SER A 349 20.65 36.25 23.95
N GLY A 350 21.39 36.01 25.03
CA GLY A 350 21.07 36.55 26.35
C GLY A 350 21.43 38.03 26.51
N SER A 351 21.15 38.56 27.70
CA SER A 351 21.49 39.95 28.08
C SER A 351 22.64 40.04 29.08
N THR A 352 23.24 38.91 29.47
CA THR A 352 24.41 38.84 30.37
C THR A 352 25.59 38.31 29.59
N VAL A 353 26.80 38.71 29.99
CA VAL A 353 28.03 38.43 29.25
C VAL A 353 28.24 36.94 28.98
N ASP A 354 27.90 36.07 29.93
CA ASP A 354 28.01 34.60 29.83
C ASP A 354 26.92 33.94 28.96
N LYS A 355 25.88 34.68 28.58
CA LYS A 355 24.75 34.21 27.75
C LYS A 355 24.69 34.87 26.37
N VAL A 356 25.61 35.78 26.08
CA VAL A 356 25.72 36.42 24.77
C VAL A 356 26.47 35.52 23.79
N PHE A 357 26.10 35.56 22.51
CA PHE A 357 26.67 34.75 21.43
C PHE A 357 27.82 35.52 20.77
N TRP A 358 28.95 35.62 21.48
CA TRP A 358 30.11 36.38 21.04
C TRP A 358 30.79 35.78 19.81
N VAL A 359 31.46 36.65 19.03
CA VAL A 359 32.46 36.23 18.04
C VAL A 359 33.50 35.32 18.70
N GLY A 360 33.93 34.28 18.00
CA GLY A 360 34.89 33.29 18.49
C GLY A 360 34.28 32.11 19.25
N MET A 361 32.97 32.13 19.55
CA MET A 361 32.29 30.97 20.13
C MET A 361 32.01 29.88 19.09
N THR A 362 32.10 28.63 19.52
CA THR A 362 31.77 27.44 18.73
C THR A 362 30.31 27.04 18.97
N ILE A 363 29.56 26.92 17.88
CA ILE A 363 28.22 26.32 17.82
C ILE A 363 28.42 24.84 17.49
N ARG A 364 28.20 23.99 18.46
CA ARG A 364 28.09 22.54 18.26
C ARG A 364 26.66 22.22 17.96
N TYR A 365 26.38 21.46 16.92
CA TYR A 365 25.01 21.09 16.59
C TYR A 365 24.88 19.69 16.00
N ARG A 366 23.66 19.15 16.08
CA ARG A 366 23.23 17.92 15.41
C ARG A 366 21.78 18.05 15.02
N VAL A 367 21.44 17.63 13.80
CA VAL A 367 20.05 17.61 13.34
C VAL A 367 19.59 16.18 13.19
N GLU A 368 18.57 15.82 13.96
CA GLU A 368 17.99 14.48 14.03
C GLU A 368 16.57 14.47 13.43
N PRO A 369 16.16 13.37 12.78
CA PRO A 369 14.80 13.24 12.28
C PRO A 369 13.82 13.04 13.45
N PRO A 370 12.50 13.25 13.24
CA PRO A 370 11.51 13.00 14.28
C PRO A 370 11.55 11.55 14.80
N GLU A 371 11.21 11.33 16.08
CA GLU A 371 11.30 10.04 16.80
C GLU A 371 10.76 8.82 16.03
N LYS A 372 9.67 8.99 15.27
CA LYS A 372 9.08 7.95 14.40
C LYS A 372 10.03 7.43 13.30
N PHE A 373 11.14 8.13 13.09
CA PHE A 373 12.16 7.84 12.11
C PHE A 373 13.58 7.82 12.71
N LYS A 374 13.71 7.67 14.02
CA LYS A 374 15.02 7.63 14.71
C LYS A 374 15.94 6.51 14.24
N ASP A 375 15.39 5.46 13.65
CA ASP A 375 16.15 4.32 13.13
C ASP A 375 16.81 4.65 11.77
N MET A 376 16.48 5.81 11.18
CA MET A 376 17.19 6.36 10.02
C MET A 376 18.49 7.02 10.47
N THR A 377 19.50 6.97 9.63
CA THR A 377 20.84 7.42 10.00
C THR A 377 21.11 8.91 9.76
N HIS A 378 20.07 9.73 9.98
CA HIS A 378 19.97 11.12 9.53
C HIS A 378 20.68 12.19 10.34
N ALA A 379 21.54 11.87 11.32
CA ALA A 379 22.32 12.92 11.96
C ALA A 379 23.00 13.72 10.84
N TYR A 380 22.59 14.98 10.62
CA TYR A 380 23.35 15.89 9.77
C TYR A 380 24.62 16.14 10.53
N TYR A 381 25.54 15.20 10.31
CA TYR A 381 26.89 15.11 10.80
C TYR A 381 26.99 14.98 12.34
N PRO A 382 27.54 13.88 12.92
CA PRO A 382 28.52 12.94 12.32
C PRO A 382 28.29 11.45 12.57
N ASP A 383 28.74 10.66 11.59
CA ASP A 383 28.91 9.19 11.49
C ASP A 383 27.89 8.24 12.15
N GLU A 384 26.77 8.78 12.63
CA GLU A 384 25.68 8.14 13.33
C GLU A 384 26.05 7.72 14.77
N GLU A 385 27.21 8.14 15.29
CA GLU A 385 27.56 7.98 16.70
C GLU A 385 26.96 9.12 17.54
N PRO A 386 26.17 8.81 18.59
CA PRO A 386 25.52 9.84 19.42
C PRO A 386 26.46 10.80 20.15
N SER A 387 27.77 10.51 20.19
CA SER A 387 28.80 11.32 20.84
C SER A 387 29.37 12.44 19.97
N HIS A 388 29.26 12.35 18.65
CA HIS A 388 29.94 13.30 17.75
C HIS A 388 29.03 14.50 17.40
N TRP A 389 29.63 15.66 17.10
CA TRP A 389 28.92 16.93 16.82
C TRP A 389 29.47 17.65 15.58
N ALA A 390 28.60 18.28 14.79
CA ALA A 390 29.01 19.27 13.80
C ALA A 390 29.37 20.59 14.49
N LEU A 391 30.31 21.35 13.93
CA LEU A 391 30.79 22.60 14.51
C LEU A 391 30.57 23.76 13.55
N ALA A 392 30.15 24.93 14.02
CA ALA A 392 30.19 26.18 13.26
C ALA A 392 30.74 27.29 14.16
N GLN A 393 31.62 28.15 13.66
CA GLN A 393 32.24 29.20 14.47
C GLN A 393 31.56 30.56 14.21
N ILE A 394 31.11 31.23 15.27
CA ILE A 394 30.54 32.58 15.17
C ILE A 394 31.66 33.56 14.81
N ASP A 395 31.55 34.19 13.65
CA ASP A 395 32.61 35.03 13.11
C ASP A 395 32.08 36.03 12.07
N THR A 396 32.96 36.92 11.61
CA THR A 396 32.68 38.04 10.70
C THR A 396 33.83 38.17 9.69
N TRP A 397 33.50 38.31 8.40
CA TRP A 397 34.51 38.49 7.37
C TRP A 397 33.98 39.31 6.20
N PHE A 398 34.88 39.91 5.42
CA PHE A 398 34.53 40.82 4.33
C PHE A 398 35.01 40.27 2.98
N THR A 399 34.12 40.22 2.00
CA THR A 399 34.40 39.84 0.62
C THR A 399 34.36 41.07 -0.26
N SER A 400 35.38 41.27 -1.11
CA SER A 400 35.39 42.37 -2.07
C SER A 400 34.39 42.09 -3.22
N VAL A 401 33.51 43.04 -3.50
CA VAL A 401 32.56 43.05 -4.63
C VAL A 401 32.65 44.39 -5.37
N GLU A 402 32.09 44.50 -6.58
CA GLU A 402 32.17 45.73 -7.40
C GLU A 402 31.66 47.00 -6.67
N GLU A 403 30.70 46.83 -5.75
CA GLU A 403 30.09 47.91 -4.96
C GLU A 403 30.79 48.18 -3.60
N GLY A 404 31.88 47.47 -3.27
CA GLY A 404 32.63 47.65 -2.02
C GLY A 404 32.95 46.34 -1.27
N LEU A 405 33.02 46.39 0.06
CA LEU A 405 33.20 45.20 0.91
C LEU A 405 31.83 44.67 1.36
N LEU A 406 31.49 43.45 0.96
CA LEU A 406 30.33 42.72 1.45
C LEU A 406 30.70 41.99 2.74
N CYS A 407 30.03 42.34 3.85
CA CYS A 407 30.15 41.61 5.10
C CYS A 407 29.41 40.26 4.99
N ASN A 408 30.05 39.21 5.47
CA ASN A 408 29.44 37.89 5.66
C ASN A 408 29.61 37.41 7.13
N GLY A 409 28.74 36.51 7.57
CA GLY A 409 28.68 36.06 8.97
C GLY A 409 27.82 36.98 9.82
N LEU A 410 28.39 37.48 10.92
CA LEU A 410 27.76 38.53 11.74
C LEU A 410 27.74 39.86 10.99
N CYS A 411 26.59 40.21 10.39
CA CYS A 411 26.48 41.40 9.56
C CYS A 411 25.16 42.16 9.77
N THR A 412 25.22 43.46 9.55
CA THR A 412 24.06 44.35 9.46
C THR A 412 23.66 44.53 7.99
N TYR A 413 22.36 44.63 7.69
CA TYR A 413 21.89 44.75 6.31
C TYR A 413 21.99 46.19 5.80
N SER A 414 23.08 46.53 5.10
CA SER A 414 23.25 47.75 4.26
C SER A 414 23.25 49.10 5.00
N LYS A 415 23.92 50.10 4.40
CA LYS A 415 23.92 51.52 4.81
C LYS A 415 22.51 52.14 4.93
N ILE A 416 21.48 51.47 4.38
CA ILE A 416 20.10 51.97 4.30
C ILE A 416 19.21 51.40 5.42
N TYR A 417 19.59 50.29 6.08
CA TYR A 417 18.73 49.64 7.08
C TYR A 417 19.47 49.20 8.34
N GLU A 418 18.89 49.55 9.49
CA GLU A 418 19.60 49.57 10.77
C GLU A 418 19.77 48.19 11.45
N ARG A 419 19.10 47.11 11.02
CA ARG A 419 19.02 45.88 11.84
C ARG A 419 20.12 44.85 11.57
N SER A 420 20.59 44.20 12.64
CA SER A 420 21.54 43.08 12.60
C SER A 420 20.85 41.80 12.14
N LYS A 421 21.44 41.09 11.17
CA LYS A 421 20.95 39.80 10.68
C LYS A 421 21.23 38.70 11.70
N PRO A 422 20.42 37.63 11.76
CA PRO A 422 20.81 36.44 12.50
C PRO A 422 22.06 35.79 11.89
N TYR A 423 22.87 35.15 12.74
CA TYR A 423 23.93 34.26 12.31
C TYR A 423 23.31 32.94 11.83
N VAL A 424 23.56 32.53 10.60
CA VAL A 424 22.89 31.37 9.99
C VAL A 424 23.79 30.14 10.06
N VAL A 425 23.21 29.03 10.52
CA VAL A 425 23.74 27.67 10.37
C VAL A 425 22.81 26.94 9.40
N GLU A 426 23.27 26.74 8.17
CA GLU A 426 22.51 26.02 7.13
C GLU A 426 22.78 24.51 7.21
N VAL A 427 21.72 23.73 7.09
CA VAL A 427 21.75 22.27 7.15
C VAL A 427 21.12 21.70 5.89
N ASP A 428 21.96 21.16 5.00
CA ASP A 428 21.57 20.76 3.65
C ASP A 428 21.40 19.24 3.47
N TYR A 429 20.20 18.82 3.11
CA TYR A 429 19.91 17.47 2.65
C TYR A 429 19.59 17.45 1.15
N THR A 430 19.64 16.29 0.53
CA THR A 430 19.13 16.09 -0.84
C THR A 430 17.88 15.21 -0.84
N ALA A 431 16.86 15.66 -1.57
CA ALA A 431 15.58 15.00 -1.65
C ALA A 431 15.61 13.87 -2.68
N VAL A 432 15.41 12.64 -2.20
CA VAL A 432 15.21 11.46 -3.06
C VAL A 432 13.76 11.00 -2.98
N THR A 433 13.22 10.58 -4.11
CA THR A 433 11.88 9.96 -4.17
C THR A 433 11.93 8.65 -4.94
N VAL A 434 11.10 7.70 -4.52
CA VAL A 434 10.94 6.43 -5.22
C VAL A 434 9.47 6.23 -5.50
N ARG A 435 9.12 5.77 -6.70
CA ARG A 435 7.78 5.30 -7.02
C ARG A 435 7.81 3.79 -7.13
N VAL A 436 6.95 3.11 -6.39
CA VAL A 436 6.85 1.66 -6.44
C VAL A 436 5.63 1.26 -7.26
N THR A 437 5.85 0.42 -8.26
CA THR A 437 4.81 -0.24 -9.04
C THR A 437 5.05 -1.73 -9.07
N ASP A 438 4.02 -2.54 -9.30
CA ASP A 438 4.24 -3.93 -9.67
C ASP A 438 4.76 -4.04 -11.13
N TYR A 439 4.98 -5.26 -11.62
CA TYR A 439 5.40 -5.48 -13.02
C TYR A 439 4.34 -5.10 -14.07
N ASN A 440 3.10 -4.81 -13.69
CA ASN A 440 2.06 -4.26 -14.59
C ASN A 440 2.03 -2.72 -14.58
N GLY A 441 2.87 -2.07 -13.77
CA GLY A 441 2.82 -0.62 -13.59
C GLY A 441 1.68 -0.15 -12.68
N ARG A 442 0.99 -1.05 -11.96
CA ARG A 442 0.02 -0.66 -10.94
C ARG A 442 0.78 -0.05 -9.76
N PRO A 443 0.47 1.18 -9.33
CA PRO A 443 1.10 1.77 -8.16
C PRO A 443 0.79 0.99 -6.89
N ILE A 444 1.75 0.94 -5.98
CA ILE A 444 1.59 0.28 -4.68
C ILE A 444 1.67 1.33 -3.59
N ALA A 445 0.64 1.44 -2.76
CA ALA A 445 0.62 2.28 -1.57
C ALA A 445 0.86 1.42 -0.32
N GLY A 446 1.60 1.93 0.65
CA GLY A 446 1.99 1.22 1.87
C GLY A 446 3.18 0.27 1.73
N ALA A 447 3.93 0.33 0.62
CA ALA A 447 5.19 -0.39 0.49
C ALA A 447 6.31 0.39 1.19
N LEU A 448 7.08 -0.27 2.06
CA LEU A 448 8.20 0.34 2.75
C LEU A 448 9.41 0.40 1.79
N VAL A 449 9.85 1.62 1.49
CA VAL A 449 11.07 1.86 0.70
C VAL A 449 12.20 2.25 1.65
N GLN A 450 13.38 1.67 1.44
CA GLN A 450 14.60 1.97 2.17
C GLN A 450 15.71 2.37 1.19
N LEU A 451 16.46 3.41 1.55
CA LEU A 451 17.71 3.82 0.92
C LEU A 451 18.87 3.45 1.84
N TRP A 452 19.78 2.63 1.35
CA TRP A 452 20.98 2.22 2.07
C TRP A 452 22.21 2.88 1.44
N ASP A 453 22.98 3.64 2.22
CA ASP A 453 24.27 4.17 1.75
C ASP A 453 25.20 2.98 1.47
N LYS A 454 25.63 2.86 0.22
CA LYS A 454 26.46 1.74 -0.23
C LYS A 454 27.84 1.72 0.41
N ALA A 455 28.42 2.89 0.69
CA ALA A 455 29.77 2.98 1.22
C ALA A 455 29.81 2.56 2.69
N SER A 456 28.84 3.04 3.48
CA SER A 456 28.78 2.81 4.92
C SER A 456 27.98 1.55 5.31
N GLY A 457 27.11 1.05 4.42
CA GLY A 457 26.21 -0.06 4.70
C GLY A 457 25.09 0.28 5.67
N LYS A 458 24.82 1.58 5.88
CA LYS A 458 23.88 2.12 6.87
C LYS A 458 22.59 2.65 6.22
N LEU A 459 21.49 2.69 6.96
CA LEU A 459 20.16 3.06 6.46
C LEU A 459 19.99 4.58 6.34
N ALA A 460 20.26 5.13 5.15
CA ALA A 460 20.23 6.56 4.90
C ALA A 460 18.84 7.21 5.03
N ALA A 461 17.78 6.53 4.57
CA ALA A 461 16.40 7.01 4.69
C ALA A 461 15.40 5.87 4.45
N TYR A 462 14.18 5.98 4.97
CA TYR A 462 13.07 5.13 4.56
C TYR A 462 11.74 5.88 4.58
N PHE A 463 10.80 5.42 3.75
CA PHE A 463 9.45 5.93 3.77
C PHE A 463 8.47 4.93 3.15
N GLU A 464 7.21 4.95 3.58
CA GLU A 464 6.15 4.16 2.97
C GLU A 464 5.54 4.88 1.76
N THR A 465 5.28 4.17 0.67
CA THR A 465 4.61 4.77 -0.48
C THR A 465 3.20 5.24 -0.14
N VAL A 466 2.79 6.37 -0.72
CA VAL A 466 1.49 7.01 -0.49
C VAL A 466 0.62 6.98 -1.74
N ASP A 467 -0.63 7.42 -1.61
CA ASP A 467 -1.59 7.57 -2.70
C ASP A 467 -2.13 9.01 -2.88
N TYR A 468 -1.72 9.93 -2.00
CA TYR A 468 -2.11 11.33 -2.03
C TYR A 468 -0.95 12.24 -2.47
N THR A 469 -1.28 13.49 -2.75
CA THR A 469 -0.33 14.55 -3.07
C THR A 469 -0.40 15.67 -2.03
N TRP A 470 0.67 16.45 -1.91
CA TRP A 470 0.69 17.67 -1.10
C TRP A 470 1.49 18.75 -1.79
N GLU A 471 1.26 20.01 -1.40
CA GLU A 471 1.98 21.16 -1.93
C GLU A 471 3.07 21.61 -0.95
N ALA A 472 4.23 22.02 -1.48
CA ALA A 472 5.25 22.74 -0.73
C ALA A 472 5.80 23.91 -1.54
N LYS A 473 6.14 25.00 -0.87
CA LYS A 473 6.73 26.18 -1.51
C LYS A 473 8.26 26.10 -1.44
N PRO A 474 8.96 26.29 -2.56
CA PRO A 474 10.41 26.44 -2.53
C PRO A 474 10.84 27.68 -1.76
N VAL A 475 12.00 27.62 -1.11
CA VAL A 475 12.65 28.80 -0.53
C VAL A 475 13.17 29.70 -1.65
N ASN A 476 13.01 31.02 -1.49
CA ASN A 476 13.65 32.02 -2.33
C ASN A 476 15.06 32.28 -1.80
N MET A 477 16.03 31.46 -2.22
CA MET A 477 17.41 31.51 -1.70
C MET A 477 18.09 32.87 -1.91
N THR A 478 17.85 33.54 -3.04
CA THR A 478 18.39 34.89 -3.28
C THR A 478 17.87 35.89 -2.24
N GLY A 479 16.57 35.86 -1.94
CA GLY A 479 15.98 36.69 -0.89
C GLY A 479 16.43 36.27 0.52
N PHE A 480 16.60 34.97 0.74
CA PHE A 480 17.05 34.42 2.01
C PHE A 480 18.46 34.89 2.34
N TRP A 481 19.46 34.67 1.49
CA TRP A 481 20.84 35.14 1.77
C TRP A 481 20.96 36.66 1.85
N ALA A 482 20.12 37.39 1.12
CA ALA A 482 20.08 38.85 1.25
C ALA A 482 19.69 39.29 2.67
N THR A 483 18.83 38.54 3.37
CA THR A 483 18.22 38.97 4.65
C THR A 483 18.53 38.06 5.84
N HIS A 484 19.08 36.87 5.61
CA HIS A 484 19.10 35.73 6.53
C HIS A 484 17.72 35.41 7.13
N GLY A 485 16.67 35.62 6.32
CA GLY A 485 15.29 35.51 6.76
C GLY A 485 14.82 36.64 7.68
N LEU A 486 15.60 37.69 7.94
CA LEU A 486 15.13 38.80 8.77
C LEU A 486 14.04 39.60 8.04
N ASP A 487 12.82 39.61 8.59
CA ASP A 487 11.78 40.55 8.16
C ASP A 487 12.14 41.94 8.69
N MET A 488 12.44 42.85 7.77
CA MET A 488 12.92 44.19 8.11
C MET A 488 11.87 45.04 8.82
N ALA A 489 10.58 44.83 8.55
CA ALA A 489 9.52 45.61 9.17
C ALA A 489 9.31 45.19 10.63
N THR A 490 9.22 43.88 10.88
CA THR A 490 8.86 43.35 12.20
C THR A 490 10.08 43.01 13.06
N GLY A 491 11.24 42.76 12.46
CA GLY A 491 12.46 42.33 13.15
C GLY A 491 12.43 40.85 13.54
N THR A 492 11.47 40.09 13.01
CA THR A 492 11.32 38.65 13.24
C THR A 492 11.92 37.86 12.09
N VAL A 493 12.43 36.66 12.37
CA VAL A 493 12.93 35.76 11.31
C VAL A 493 11.77 35.06 10.61
N LYS A 494 11.66 35.25 9.29
CA LYS A 494 10.67 34.68 8.37
C LYS A 494 11.36 34.27 7.07
N ILE A 495 11.25 32.99 6.72
CA ILE A 495 11.89 32.44 5.52
C ILE A 495 11.15 32.95 4.27
N PRO A 496 11.84 33.58 3.30
CA PRO A 496 11.20 34.03 2.08
C PRO A 496 10.95 32.83 1.17
N PHE A 497 9.70 32.64 0.74
CA PHE A 497 9.30 31.57 -0.17
C PHE A 497 9.00 32.11 -1.58
N GLN A 498 9.20 31.27 -2.59
CA GLN A 498 8.69 31.52 -3.93
C GLN A 498 7.16 31.49 -3.94
N GLU A 499 6.53 32.28 -4.82
CA GLU A 499 5.06 32.36 -4.89
C GLU A 499 4.41 31.03 -5.29
N LYS A 500 5.02 30.34 -6.26
CA LYS A 500 4.49 29.12 -6.88
C LYS A 500 4.85 27.88 -6.05
N ALA A 501 3.85 27.23 -5.46
CA ALA A 501 4.01 25.93 -4.83
C ALA A 501 4.28 24.81 -5.85
N ARG A 502 4.91 23.72 -5.41
CA ARG A 502 5.10 22.48 -6.19
C ARG A 502 4.34 21.33 -5.55
N LEU A 503 3.88 20.43 -6.41
CA LEU A 503 3.19 19.22 -6.01
C LEU A 503 4.20 18.09 -5.77
N PHE A 504 4.01 17.38 -4.66
CA PHE A 504 4.78 16.21 -4.26
C PHE A 504 3.86 15.02 -4.02
N GLY A 505 4.46 13.83 -4.01
CA GLY A 505 3.75 12.56 -3.79
C GLY A 505 3.02 12.06 -5.03
N GLY A 506 1.92 11.36 -4.80
CA GLY A 506 1.12 10.70 -5.83
C GLY A 506 1.09 9.18 -5.64
N LYS A 507 0.29 8.51 -6.48
CA LYS A 507 0.06 7.06 -6.41
C LYS A 507 1.38 6.28 -6.52
N GLY A 508 1.75 5.62 -5.43
CA GLY A 508 2.92 4.77 -5.28
C GLY A 508 4.22 5.50 -4.99
N PHE A 509 4.20 6.82 -4.76
CA PHE A 509 5.40 7.59 -4.45
C PHE A 509 5.72 7.55 -2.96
N THR A 510 6.99 7.52 -2.60
CA THR A 510 7.43 7.87 -1.25
C THR A 510 7.19 9.36 -0.97
N ARG A 511 7.24 9.76 0.31
CA ARG A 511 7.55 11.16 0.62
C ARG A 511 9.00 11.49 0.27
N LEU A 512 9.39 12.75 0.46
CA LEU A 512 10.78 13.17 0.32
C LEU A 512 11.63 12.42 1.34
N MET A 513 12.59 11.64 0.84
CA MET A 513 13.60 10.96 1.63
C MET A 513 14.86 11.82 1.62
N ASN A 514 15.17 12.47 2.74
CA ASN A 514 16.20 13.50 2.84
C ASN A 514 17.58 12.89 3.15
N VAL A 515 18.43 12.69 2.16
CA VAL A 515 19.74 12.04 2.37
C VAL A 515 20.85 13.07 2.49
N THR A 516 21.83 12.83 3.38
CA THR A 516 23.00 13.71 3.53
C THR A 516 23.98 13.45 2.39
N VAL A 517 24.37 14.51 1.69
CA VAL A 517 25.34 14.47 0.60
C VAL A 517 26.38 15.57 0.81
N GLY A 518 27.61 15.32 0.39
CA GLY A 518 28.68 16.30 0.47
C GLY A 518 29.68 16.09 1.62
N PRO A 519 30.68 16.98 1.69
CA PRO A 519 31.70 16.99 2.71
C PRO A 519 31.12 17.01 4.12
N LEU A 520 31.86 16.40 5.05
CA LEU A 520 31.46 16.27 6.44
C LEU A 520 32.66 16.65 7.32
N ALA A 521 32.45 17.50 8.33
CA ALA A 521 33.42 17.78 9.39
C ALA A 521 32.73 17.68 10.74
N PHE A 522 33.42 17.10 11.72
CA PHE A 522 32.85 16.84 13.03
C PHE A 522 33.85 16.65 14.14
N ASP A 523 33.42 16.97 15.36
CA ASP A 523 34.15 16.77 16.59
C ASP A 523 33.72 15.44 17.24
N ALA A 524 34.64 14.47 17.31
CA ALA A 524 34.39 13.16 17.90
C ALA A 524 34.92 13.03 19.34
N ASN A 525 35.93 13.82 19.69
CA ASN A 525 36.66 13.72 20.96
C ASN A 525 36.22 14.81 21.99
N ASN A 526 35.27 15.67 21.61
CA ASN A 526 34.76 16.81 22.36
C ASN A 526 35.82 17.91 22.59
N ASP A 527 36.70 18.15 21.62
CA ASP A 527 37.73 19.20 21.65
C ASP A 527 37.35 20.55 21.04
N ASP A 528 36.19 20.63 20.38
CA ASP A 528 35.73 21.78 19.59
C ASP A 528 36.63 22.12 18.38
N ASP A 529 37.45 21.17 17.94
CA ASP A 529 38.17 21.19 16.68
C ASP A 529 37.72 20.04 15.77
N VAL A 530 38.19 20.06 14.51
CA VAL A 530 37.96 19.00 13.52
C VAL A 530 39.28 18.54 12.89
N ASN A 531 40.33 18.48 13.71
CA ASN A 531 41.69 18.30 13.24
C ASN A 531 42.18 16.84 13.27
N ASP A 532 41.45 15.93 13.92
CA ASP A 532 41.84 14.53 14.00
C ASP A 532 41.56 13.76 12.69
N ALA A 533 42.36 12.72 12.45
CA ALA A 533 42.21 11.89 11.26
C ALA A 533 40.88 11.10 11.32
N GLY A 534 39.97 11.39 10.39
CA GLY A 534 38.66 10.73 10.29
C GLY A 534 37.48 11.60 10.72
N GLU A 535 37.74 12.69 11.43
CA GLU A 535 36.78 13.74 11.81
C GLU A 535 36.41 14.66 10.63
N THR A 536 37.20 14.63 9.57
CA THR A 536 36.93 15.34 8.32
C THR A 536 36.88 14.40 7.13
N LEU A 537 35.79 14.47 6.38
CA LEU A 537 35.58 13.88 5.07
C LEU A 537 35.41 15.01 4.05
N PRO A 538 36.44 15.83 3.80
CA PRO A 538 36.34 17.06 3.02
C PRO A 538 35.98 16.82 1.55
N PHE A 539 36.08 15.57 1.08
CA PHE A 539 35.84 15.20 -0.31
C PHE A 539 34.64 14.26 -0.50
N ARG A 540 33.84 13.98 0.54
CA ARG A 540 32.64 13.12 0.42
C ARG A 540 31.66 13.75 -0.59
N GLY A 541 31.20 12.97 -1.56
CA GLY A 541 30.25 13.44 -2.58
C GLY A 541 30.83 14.34 -3.68
N ILE A 542 32.16 14.59 -3.73
CA ILE A 542 32.74 15.41 -4.79
C ILE A 542 32.78 14.65 -6.14
N PRO A 543 32.22 15.21 -7.24
CA PRO A 543 32.26 14.60 -8.55
C PRO A 543 33.66 14.67 -9.22
N PRO A 544 33.97 13.81 -10.21
CA PRO A 544 35.29 13.73 -10.85
C PRO A 544 35.79 14.99 -11.52
N SER A 545 34.90 15.75 -12.16
CA SER A 545 35.24 17.03 -12.79
C SER A 545 35.85 17.99 -11.77
N VAL A 546 35.16 18.18 -10.65
CA VAL A 546 35.59 19.03 -9.54
C VAL A 546 36.80 18.45 -8.82
N ALA A 547 36.80 17.14 -8.56
CA ALA A 547 37.92 16.47 -7.91
C ALA A 547 39.23 16.64 -8.70
N ARG A 548 39.15 16.62 -10.04
CA ARG A 548 40.30 16.84 -10.93
C ARG A 548 40.82 18.28 -10.87
N GLU A 549 39.93 19.26 -10.82
CA GLU A 549 40.30 20.67 -10.64
C GLU A 549 40.98 20.90 -9.29
N MET A 550 40.51 20.21 -8.25
CA MET A 550 41.07 20.27 -6.90
C MET A 550 42.30 19.38 -6.68
N GLY A 551 42.64 18.49 -7.61
CA GLY A 551 43.74 17.54 -7.46
C GLY A 551 43.50 16.42 -6.43
N VAL A 552 42.23 16.07 -6.18
CA VAL A 552 41.81 15.05 -5.20
C VAL A 552 41.10 13.88 -5.88
N ASN A 553 40.89 12.78 -5.15
CA ASN A 553 40.12 11.65 -5.66
C ASN A 553 38.61 11.94 -5.53
N PRO A 554 37.79 11.62 -6.56
CA PRO A 554 36.34 11.75 -6.44
C PRO A 554 35.78 10.78 -5.40
N SER A 555 34.71 11.19 -4.74
CA SER A 555 33.93 10.35 -3.84
C SER A 555 32.46 10.48 -4.19
N TYR A 556 31.78 9.35 -4.37
CA TYR A 556 30.36 9.33 -4.67
C TYR A 556 29.57 8.87 -3.46
N VAL A 557 28.42 9.50 -3.23
CA VAL A 557 27.42 8.98 -2.31
C VAL A 557 26.36 8.27 -3.16
N THR A 558 26.26 6.95 -2.98
CA THR A 558 25.36 6.10 -3.77
C THR A 558 24.45 5.30 -2.85
N TYR A 559 23.19 5.14 -3.25
CA TYR A 559 22.17 4.49 -2.44
C TYR A 559 21.63 3.23 -3.12
N ILE A 560 21.53 2.14 -2.37
CA ILE A 560 20.79 0.94 -2.77
C ILE A 560 19.33 1.16 -2.39
N VAL A 561 18.42 0.96 -3.35
CA VAL A 561 16.98 1.10 -3.14
C VAL A 561 16.39 -0.28 -2.87
N ARG A 562 15.79 -0.46 -1.70
CA ARG A 562 15.09 -1.69 -1.31
C ARG A 562 13.62 -1.41 -1.06
N VAL A 563 12.75 -2.30 -1.51
CA VAL A 563 11.31 -2.21 -1.26
C VAL A 563 10.84 -3.46 -0.56
N PHE A 564 10.04 -3.27 0.48
CA PHE A 564 9.41 -4.31 1.26
C PHE A 564 7.89 -4.21 1.16
N TRP A 565 7.24 -5.36 1.11
CA TRP A 565 5.80 -5.47 0.99
C TRP A 565 5.25 -6.58 1.88
N THR A 566 4.06 -6.35 2.44
CA THR A 566 3.31 -7.32 3.24
C THR A 566 2.12 -7.81 2.42
N PRO A 567 2.12 -9.07 1.96
CA PRO A 567 1.01 -9.64 1.19
C PRO A 567 -0.17 -10.02 2.11
N PRO A 568 -1.37 -10.27 1.57
CA PRO A 568 -1.79 -9.99 0.20
C PRO A 568 -2.15 -8.51 0.03
N GLY A 569 -2.53 -8.12 -1.19
CA GLY A 569 -2.99 -6.79 -1.52
C GLY A 569 -4.45 -6.75 -1.97
N THR A 570 -5.08 -5.59 -1.80
CA THR A 570 -6.38 -5.26 -2.37
C THR A 570 -6.24 -4.11 -3.37
N VAL A 571 -7.00 -4.16 -4.47
CA VAL A 571 -6.98 -3.11 -5.49
C VAL A 571 -8.11 -2.12 -5.25
N LYS A 572 -7.78 -0.82 -5.14
CA LYS A 572 -8.76 0.28 -5.13
C LYS A 572 -8.30 1.35 -6.10
N ASP A 573 -9.16 1.76 -7.04
CA ASP A 573 -8.87 2.79 -8.06
C ASP A 573 -7.53 2.60 -8.81
N GLY A 574 -7.20 1.34 -9.11
CA GLY A 574 -5.98 0.95 -9.82
C GLY A 574 -4.70 0.93 -8.98
N VAL A 575 -4.79 1.13 -7.66
CA VAL A 575 -3.67 1.11 -6.71
C VAL A 575 -3.78 -0.12 -5.81
N ILE A 576 -2.65 -0.76 -5.53
CA ILE A 576 -2.56 -1.89 -4.60
C ILE A 576 -2.32 -1.37 -3.20
N TYR A 577 -3.17 -1.78 -2.25
CA TYR A 577 -3.07 -1.48 -0.82
C TYR A 577 -2.88 -2.78 -0.03
N PRO A 578 -2.20 -2.75 1.12
CA PRO A 578 -2.03 -3.94 1.95
C PRO A 578 -3.39 -4.41 2.46
N ASP A 579 -3.63 -5.72 2.40
CA ASP A 579 -4.74 -6.35 3.09
C ASP A 579 -4.32 -6.68 4.52
N THR A 580 -4.66 -5.81 5.45
CA THR A 580 -4.29 -5.96 6.87
C THR A 580 -5.01 -7.13 7.55
N GLU A 581 -6.14 -7.61 7.03
CA GLU A 581 -6.90 -8.72 7.63
C GLU A 581 -6.21 -10.07 7.41
N HIS A 582 -5.60 -10.24 6.25
CA HIS A 582 -4.95 -11.50 5.83
C HIS A 582 -3.41 -11.37 5.78
N ALA A 583 -2.86 -10.37 6.49
CA ALA A 583 -1.45 -10.00 6.40
C ALA A 583 -0.51 -11.17 6.70
N GLY A 584 0.34 -11.48 5.73
CA GLY A 584 1.40 -12.47 5.82
C GLY A 584 2.73 -11.87 6.24
N ARG A 585 3.81 -12.56 5.87
CA ARG A 585 5.18 -12.13 6.18
C ARG A 585 5.60 -10.99 5.25
N THR A 586 6.06 -9.88 5.84
CA THR A 586 6.77 -8.83 5.09
C THR A 586 8.02 -9.38 4.44
N ALA A 587 8.18 -9.14 3.14
CA ALA A 587 9.34 -9.60 2.38
C ALA A 587 9.90 -8.49 1.49
N LYS A 588 11.20 -8.58 1.19
CA LYS A 588 11.84 -7.75 0.18
C LYS A 588 11.30 -8.16 -1.19
N VAL A 589 10.73 -7.20 -1.91
CA VAL A 589 10.13 -7.38 -3.25
C VAL A 589 10.90 -6.66 -4.34
N TYR A 590 11.86 -5.82 -3.97
CA TYR A 590 12.79 -5.19 -4.90
C TYR A 590 14.08 -4.86 -4.16
N ASP A 591 15.21 -5.09 -4.80
CA ASP A 591 16.52 -4.62 -4.39
C ASP A 591 17.29 -4.18 -5.63
N SER A 592 17.65 -2.90 -5.71
CA SER A 592 18.32 -2.40 -6.90
C SER A 592 19.66 -3.08 -7.17
N GLU A 593 20.39 -3.53 -6.15
CA GLU A 593 21.70 -4.15 -6.36
C GLU A 593 21.59 -5.60 -6.87
N GLU A 594 20.54 -6.30 -6.44
CA GLU A 594 20.27 -7.70 -6.79
C GLU A 594 19.47 -7.84 -8.08
N ASP A 595 18.43 -7.02 -8.27
CA ASP A 595 17.45 -7.17 -9.35
C ASP A 595 17.81 -6.35 -10.61
N GLU A 596 18.54 -5.23 -10.49
CA GLU A 596 18.91 -4.40 -11.65
C GLU A 596 20.22 -4.86 -12.30
N THR A 597 20.24 -4.81 -13.63
CA THR A 597 21.43 -5.14 -14.43
C THR A 597 22.23 -3.91 -14.85
N THR A 598 21.57 -2.77 -15.01
CA THR A 598 22.16 -1.52 -15.51
C THR A 598 22.31 -0.46 -14.43
N TRP A 599 21.36 -0.36 -13.50
CA TRP A 599 21.29 0.73 -12.52
C TRP A 599 21.16 0.20 -11.09
N LYS A 600 22.25 -0.36 -10.59
CA LYS A 600 22.32 -1.01 -9.27
C LYS A 600 22.23 -0.06 -8.08
N VAL A 601 22.63 1.19 -8.28
CA VAL A 601 22.60 2.23 -7.24
C VAL A 601 21.99 3.51 -7.78
N LEU A 602 21.43 4.31 -6.88
CA LEU A 602 20.94 5.66 -7.14
C LEU A 602 21.97 6.68 -6.68
N LEU A 603 22.17 7.72 -7.48
CA LEU A 603 23.06 8.84 -7.17
C LEU A 603 22.30 10.14 -7.45
N PRO A 604 22.11 11.02 -6.45
CA PRO A 604 21.49 12.33 -6.69
C PRO A 604 22.30 13.14 -7.71
N ARG A 605 21.64 13.86 -8.63
CA ARG A 605 22.34 14.64 -9.67
C ARG A 605 22.95 15.90 -9.10
N HIS A 606 22.21 16.58 -8.22
CA HIS A 606 22.69 17.79 -7.58
C HIS A 606 23.06 17.50 -6.14
N ILE A 607 24.26 17.92 -5.77
CA ILE A 607 24.73 17.96 -4.39
C ILE A 607 24.85 19.43 -4.04
N ALA A 608 23.91 19.90 -3.25
CA ALA A 608 23.96 21.21 -2.63
C ALA A 608 24.57 21.04 -1.24
N TYR A 609 25.59 21.83 -0.95
CA TYR A 609 26.23 21.86 0.35
C TYR A 609 26.79 23.25 0.58
N TRP A 610 26.62 23.76 1.80
CA TRP A 610 27.25 24.97 2.30
C TRP A 610 28.59 24.67 2.99
N PRO A 611 29.74 24.70 2.29
CA PRO A 611 31.05 24.59 2.91
C PRO A 611 31.29 25.68 3.95
N GLU A 612 31.46 25.28 5.21
CA GLU A 612 31.71 26.21 6.33
C GLU A 612 33.02 26.99 6.19
N PHE A 613 34.00 26.50 5.41
CA PHE A 613 35.24 27.23 5.15
C PHE A 613 35.09 28.30 4.06
N ALA A 614 34.23 28.08 3.07
CA ALA A 614 34.02 29.02 1.96
C ALA A 614 32.79 29.90 2.16
N ARG A 615 31.90 29.52 3.09
CA ARG A 615 30.70 30.23 3.54
C ARG A 615 29.88 30.77 2.36
N GLN A 616 29.68 29.89 1.37
CA GLN A 616 28.93 30.13 0.15
C GLN A 616 28.31 28.81 -0.32
N LEU A 617 27.15 28.84 -0.98
CA LEU A 617 26.52 27.63 -1.47
C LEU A 617 27.29 27.06 -2.65
N TRP A 618 27.67 25.78 -2.54
CA TRP A 618 28.19 25.01 -3.65
C TRP A 618 27.12 24.04 -4.13
N VAL A 619 26.71 24.19 -5.39
CA VAL A 619 25.84 23.25 -6.08
C VAL A 619 26.64 22.53 -7.14
N TYR A 620 26.93 21.27 -6.89
CA TYR A 620 27.64 20.41 -7.83
C TYR A 620 26.64 19.60 -8.66
N GLU A 621 26.69 19.78 -9.97
CA GLU A 621 26.00 18.90 -10.92
C GLU A 621 26.90 17.69 -11.22
N ILE A 622 26.41 16.49 -10.90
CA ILE A 622 27.04 15.24 -11.31
C ILE A 622 26.50 14.86 -12.68
N ARG A 623 27.37 14.83 -13.68
CA ARG A 623 26.99 14.43 -15.03
C ARG A 623 26.88 12.91 -15.14
N SER A 624 25.91 12.45 -15.93
CA SER A 624 25.63 11.02 -16.07
C SER A 624 26.76 10.24 -16.74
N ASP A 625 27.60 10.88 -17.54
CA ASP A 625 28.80 10.32 -18.17
C ASP A 625 30.02 10.25 -17.24
N GLU A 626 30.00 10.99 -16.13
CA GLU A 626 31.06 10.97 -15.11
C GLU A 626 30.76 9.96 -13.99
N ALA A 627 29.49 9.62 -13.78
CA ALA A 627 29.05 8.74 -12.70
C ALA A 627 29.62 7.32 -12.76
N PRO A 628 29.81 6.63 -11.62
CA PRO A 628 30.35 5.29 -11.61
C PRO A 628 29.43 4.31 -12.33
N THR A 629 30.03 3.34 -13.04
CA THR A 629 29.28 2.32 -13.79
C THR A 629 28.23 1.66 -12.91
N GLY A 630 26.98 1.67 -13.35
CA GLY A 630 25.87 1.09 -12.59
C GLY A 630 25.07 2.09 -11.74
N ALA A 631 25.41 3.39 -11.74
CA ALA A 631 24.70 4.40 -10.96
C ALA A 631 23.69 5.21 -11.80
N LEU A 632 22.42 5.21 -11.37
CA LEU A 632 21.40 6.07 -11.95
C LEU A 632 21.53 7.49 -11.37
N VAL A 633 21.93 8.45 -12.20
CA VAL A 633 22.04 9.86 -11.80
C VAL A 633 20.68 10.55 -11.87
N LYS A 634 19.95 10.54 -10.76
CA LYS A 634 18.59 11.08 -10.66
C LYS A 634 18.13 11.22 -9.20
N GLU A 635 17.23 12.16 -8.96
CA GLU A 635 16.53 12.40 -7.68
C GLU A 635 15.30 11.49 -7.52
N HIS A 636 14.93 10.81 -8.60
CA HIS A 636 13.74 9.98 -8.69
C HIS A 636 14.05 8.62 -9.33
N LYS A 637 13.51 7.56 -8.74
CA LYS A 637 13.59 6.21 -9.28
C LYS A 637 12.24 5.50 -9.24
N ASP A 638 11.84 4.92 -10.36
CA ASP A 638 10.76 3.92 -10.39
C ASP A 638 11.34 2.55 -9.98
N ALA A 639 10.67 1.86 -9.06
CA ALA A 639 11.03 0.53 -8.58
C ALA A 639 9.90 -0.46 -8.93
N TYR A 640 10.26 -1.50 -9.67
CA TYR A 640 9.32 -2.53 -10.12
C TYR A 640 9.33 -3.70 -9.14
N ALA A 641 8.39 -3.69 -8.20
CA ALA A 641 8.29 -4.68 -7.15
C ALA A 641 7.79 -6.03 -7.69
N ALA A 642 8.45 -7.11 -7.25
CA ALA A 642 8.07 -8.50 -7.48
C ALA A 642 6.85 -8.90 -6.66
N ILE A 643 5.72 -8.31 -7.06
CA ILE A 643 4.39 -8.52 -6.50
C ILE A 643 3.51 -9.11 -7.60
N PHE A 644 2.80 -10.19 -7.26
CA PHE A 644 2.09 -11.03 -8.21
C PHE A 644 0.64 -11.25 -7.78
N ASP A 645 -0.17 -11.55 -8.78
CA ASP A 645 -1.55 -11.97 -8.64
C ASP A 645 -1.64 -13.46 -8.97
N VAL A 646 -2.47 -14.18 -8.24
CA VAL A 646 -2.81 -15.57 -8.56
C VAL A 646 -4.29 -15.61 -8.93
N GLU A 647 -4.57 -16.10 -10.12
CA GLU A 647 -5.93 -16.41 -10.56
C GLU A 647 -6.08 -17.93 -10.65
N ALA A 648 -7.00 -18.52 -9.88
CA ALA A 648 -7.28 -19.95 -9.96
C ALA A 648 -8.73 -20.21 -10.38
N ARG A 649 -8.91 -21.11 -11.35
CA ARG A 649 -10.22 -21.53 -11.87
C ARG A 649 -10.43 -23.00 -11.57
N PHE A 650 -11.60 -23.35 -11.07
CA PHE A 650 -11.93 -24.70 -10.64
C PHE A 650 -12.95 -25.32 -11.58
N ASN A 651 -12.61 -26.51 -12.08
CA ASN A 651 -13.45 -27.27 -13.00
C ASN A 651 -13.39 -28.76 -12.63
N TYR A 652 -14.26 -29.58 -13.19
CA TYR A 652 -14.10 -31.04 -13.13
C TYR A 652 -14.39 -31.64 -14.49
N GLU A 653 -13.53 -32.53 -14.97
CA GLU A 653 -13.59 -33.04 -16.36
C GLU A 653 -13.70 -31.93 -17.43
N GLY A 654 -13.11 -30.75 -17.19
CA GLY A 654 -13.22 -29.58 -18.08
C GLY A 654 -14.58 -28.88 -18.07
N LYS A 655 -15.52 -29.30 -17.21
CA LYS A 655 -16.86 -28.70 -17.07
C LYS A 655 -16.84 -27.60 -15.99
N PRO A 656 -17.58 -26.49 -16.20
CA PRO A 656 -17.79 -25.50 -15.15
C PRO A 656 -18.62 -26.11 -14.01
N LEU A 657 -18.42 -25.60 -12.80
CA LEU A 657 -19.09 -26.13 -11.60
C LEU A 657 -20.58 -25.77 -11.51
N GLY A 658 -21.01 -24.65 -12.10
CA GLY A 658 -22.41 -24.24 -12.07
C GLY A 658 -22.93 -24.09 -10.64
N ASP A 659 -23.97 -24.84 -10.29
CA ASP A 659 -24.56 -24.87 -8.94
C ASP A 659 -23.72 -25.64 -7.90
N LEU A 660 -22.75 -26.47 -8.32
CA LEU A 660 -21.88 -27.25 -7.42
C LEU A 660 -20.93 -26.37 -6.59
N LYS A 661 -20.62 -25.17 -7.07
CA LYS A 661 -19.66 -24.27 -6.41
C LYS A 661 -20.10 -23.84 -5.01
N LYS A 662 -21.41 -23.88 -4.71
CA LYS A 662 -21.95 -23.52 -3.38
C LYS A 662 -21.35 -24.36 -2.24
N ASP A 663 -20.96 -25.60 -2.55
CA ASP A 663 -20.39 -26.56 -1.59
C ASP A 663 -18.85 -26.62 -1.68
N LEU A 664 -18.23 -25.73 -2.47
CA LEU A 664 -16.79 -25.63 -2.65
C LEU A 664 -16.20 -24.62 -1.66
N GLU A 665 -15.21 -25.09 -0.90
CA GLU A 665 -14.35 -24.28 -0.05
C GLU A 665 -12.93 -24.34 -0.60
N ILE A 666 -12.31 -23.17 -0.75
CA ILE A 666 -10.95 -23.05 -1.27
C ILE A 666 -10.12 -22.31 -0.23
N THR A 667 -8.94 -22.82 0.07
CA THR A 667 -7.97 -22.16 0.93
C THR A 667 -6.67 -21.98 0.15
N LEU A 668 -6.16 -20.76 0.12
CA LEU A 668 -4.81 -20.45 -0.39
C LEU A 668 -3.91 -20.12 0.81
N GLU A 669 -2.82 -20.86 0.94
CA GLU A 669 -1.88 -20.74 2.06
C GLU A 669 -0.43 -20.65 1.58
N GLY A 670 0.37 -19.76 2.17
CA GLY A 670 1.79 -19.62 1.86
C GLY A 670 2.34 -18.25 2.28
N GLN A 671 3.64 -18.17 2.57
CA GLN A 671 4.29 -16.92 2.99
C GLN A 671 3.60 -16.21 4.17
N GLY A 672 2.98 -16.97 5.09
CA GLY A 672 2.21 -16.43 6.23
C GLY A 672 0.79 -15.97 5.88
N VAL A 673 0.39 -16.00 4.60
CA VAL A 673 -0.96 -15.69 4.14
C VAL A 673 -1.82 -16.96 4.23
N SER A 674 -3.06 -16.82 4.72
CA SER A 674 -4.12 -17.85 4.63
C SER A 674 -5.44 -17.17 4.31
N ILE A 675 -6.01 -17.44 3.13
CA ILE A 675 -7.26 -16.83 2.65
C ILE A 675 -8.24 -17.93 2.30
N LYS A 676 -9.47 -17.82 2.83
CA LYS A 676 -10.56 -18.78 2.57
C LYS A 676 -11.61 -18.17 1.66
N PHE A 677 -12.00 -18.90 0.62
CA PHE A 677 -13.09 -18.59 -0.28
C PHE A 677 -14.15 -19.69 -0.21
N THR A 678 -15.42 -19.32 -0.30
CA THR A 678 -16.54 -20.28 -0.31
C THR A 678 -17.52 -19.90 -1.42
N GLY A 679 -18.14 -20.90 -2.06
CA GLY A 679 -19.21 -20.62 -3.03
C GLY A 679 -18.73 -20.12 -4.40
N VAL A 680 -17.42 -20.16 -4.70
CA VAL A 680 -16.81 -19.58 -5.91
C VAL A 680 -16.02 -20.63 -6.70
N ASP A 681 -16.05 -20.51 -8.02
CA ASP A 681 -15.35 -21.37 -8.99
C ASP A 681 -14.17 -20.66 -9.67
N LYS A 682 -13.96 -19.38 -9.34
CA LYS A 682 -12.81 -18.58 -9.73
C LYS A 682 -12.41 -17.70 -8.55
N ILE A 683 -11.12 -17.68 -8.22
CA ILE A 683 -10.55 -16.76 -7.22
C ILE A 683 -9.44 -15.92 -7.86
N THR A 684 -9.27 -14.70 -7.35
CA THR A 684 -8.14 -13.83 -7.67
C THR A 684 -7.59 -13.31 -6.36
N VAL A 685 -6.32 -13.60 -6.09
CA VAL A 685 -5.58 -13.07 -4.95
C VAL A 685 -4.50 -12.15 -5.48
N THR A 686 -4.57 -10.87 -5.13
CA THR A 686 -3.63 -9.85 -5.60
C THR A 686 -2.54 -9.61 -4.56
N GLY A 687 -1.41 -9.08 -4.99
CA GLY A 687 -0.44 -8.52 -4.05
C GLY A 687 0.41 -9.55 -3.31
N LEU A 688 0.63 -10.73 -3.89
CA LEU A 688 1.43 -11.80 -3.30
C LEU A 688 2.93 -11.59 -3.56
N VAL A 689 3.77 -11.90 -2.57
CA VAL A 689 5.23 -11.88 -2.71
C VAL A 689 5.75 -13.20 -3.29
N ARG A 690 7.00 -13.20 -3.78
CA ARG A 690 7.70 -14.44 -4.22
C ARG A 690 7.63 -15.52 -3.13
N GLY A 691 7.38 -16.75 -3.58
CA GLY A 691 7.36 -17.94 -2.73
C GLY A 691 6.35 -18.96 -3.21
N THR A 692 6.26 -20.06 -2.47
CA THR A 692 5.33 -21.15 -2.75
C THR A 692 4.04 -20.98 -1.98
N TYR A 693 2.92 -21.14 -2.69
CA TYR A 693 1.56 -21.14 -2.15
C TYR A 693 0.87 -22.47 -2.47
N VAL A 694 0.03 -22.95 -1.58
CA VAL A 694 -0.75 -24.18 -1.74
C VAL A 694 -2.22 -23.80 -1.78
N ILE A 695 -2.89 -24.18 -2.86
CA ILE A 695 -4.34 -24.08 -3.01
C ILE A 695 -4.92 -25.45 -2.68
N THR A 696 -5.75 -25.50 -1.65
CA THR A 696 -6.51 -26.69 -1.25
C THR A 696 -7.99 -26.44 -1.51
N ALA A 697 -8.62 -27.32 -2.28
CA ALA A 697 -10.05 -27.27 -2.56
C ALA A 697 -10.76 -28.43 -1.87
N LYS A 698 -11.75 -28.11 -1.04
CA LYS A 698 -12.63 -29.07 -0.39
C LYS A 698 -14.05 -28.92 -0.93
N TRP A 699 -14.66 -30.03 -1.32
CA TRP A 699 -16.04 -30.04 -1.79
C TRP A 699 -16.87 -30.94 -0.89
N LYS A 700 -17.98 -30.39 -0.34
CA LYS A 700 -18.75 -31.05 0.74
C LYS A 700 -17.87 -31.56 1.90
N GLY A 701 -16.84 -30.79 2.26
CA GLY A 701 -15.91 -31.10 3.36
C GLY A 701 -14.75 -32.06 3.04
N VAL A 702 -14.70 -32.63 1.84
CA VAL A 702 -13.65 -33.59 1.43
C VAL A 702 -12.65 -32.91 0.49
N GLU A 703 -11.35 -33.12 0.69
CA GLU A 703 -10.30 -32.62 -0.21
C GLU A 703 -10.43 -33.27 -1.61
N VAL A 704 -10.69 -32.43 -2.61
CA VAL A 704 -10.89 -32.84 -4.01
C VAL A 704 -9.83 -32.27 -4.95
N ALA A 705 -9.01 -31.31 -4.50
CA ALA A 705 -7.81 -30.92 -5.20
C ALA A 705 -6.81 -30.27 -4.24
N LYS A 706 -5.53 -30.45 -4.55
CA LYS A 706 -4.42 -29.76 -3.89
C LYS A 706 -3.39 -29.39 -4.94
N ARG A 707 -3.10 -28.09 -5.08
CA ARG A 707 -2.20 -27.56 -6.11
C ARG A 707 -1.20 -26.60 -5.50
N THR A 708 0.07 -26.84 -5.78
CA THR A 708 1.15 -25.91 -5.46
C THR A 708 1.33 -24.90 -6.58
N ILE A 709 1.38 -23.62 -6.23
CA ILE A 709 1.72 -22.49 -7.10
C ILE A 709 3.07 -21.95 -6.63
N ASP A 710 4.07 -21.98 -7.51
CA ASP A 710 5.41 -21.46 -7.22
C ASP A 710 5.63 -20.10 -7.89
N LEU A 711 5.71 -19.05 -7.08
CA LEU A 711 5.98 -17.68 -7.54
C LEU A 711 7.46 -17.30 -7.43
N SER A 712 8.34 -18.23 -7.02
CA SER A 712 9.74 -17.91 -6.67
C SER A 712 10.57 -17.43 -7.87
N ASN A 713 10.29 -17.96 -9.07
CA ASN A 713 11.03 -17.67 -10.31
C ASN A 713 10.21 -16.84 -11.33
N VAL A 714 9.08 -16.26 -10.92
CA VAL A 714 8.25 -15.46 -11.82
C VAL A 714 8.90 -14.09 -12.01
N ASN A 715 9.28 -13.79 -13.25
CA ASN A 715 10.00 -12.56 -13.61
C ASN A 715 9.27 -11.72 -14.68
N VAL A 716 8.22 -12.27 -15.32
CA VAL A 716 7.42 -11.59 -16.37
C VAL A 716 5.99 -12.12 -16.34
N GLY A 717 5.02 -11.22 -16.39
CA GLY A 717 3.60 -11.50 -16.18
C GLY A 717 3.26 -11.49 -14.69
N THR A 718 2.41 -10.56 -14.26
CA THR A 718 2.02 -10.46 -12.84
C THR A 718 1.02 -11.52 -12.45
N THR A 719 0.22 -12.06 -13.38
CA THR A 719 -0.91 -12.91 -13.05
C THR A 719 -0.60 -14.35 -13.41
N VAL A 720 -0.37 -15.18 -12.40
CA VAL A 720 -0.22 -16.62 -12.56
C VAL A 720 -1.60 -17.25 -12.56
N THR A 721 -1.99 -17.79 -13.71
CA THR A 721 -3.26 -18.49 -13.88
C THR A 721 -3.10 -19.98 -13.62
N ALA A 722 -4.00 -20.58 -12.85
CA ALA A 722 -4.05 -22.02 -12.61
C ALA A 722 -5.45 -22.57 -12.88
N ASP A 723 -5.56 -23.52 -13.81
CA ASP A 723 -6.75 -24.33 -13.98
C ASP A 723 -6.61 -25.59 -13.11
N ILE A 724 -7.50 -25.74 -12.11
CA ILE A 724 -7.47 -26.80 -11.12
C ILE A 724 -8.65 -27.73 -11.36
N SER A 725 -8.34 -28.93 -11.84
CA SER A 725 -9.32 -30.01 -12.00
C SER A 725 -9.59 -30.67 -10.65
N LEU A 726 -10.86 -30.64 -10.22
CA LEU A 726 -11.33 -31.33 -9.03
C LEU A 726 -11.49 -32.83 -9.30
N ALA A 727 -11.21 -33.65 -8.29
CA ALA A 727 -11.37 -35.10 -8.27
C ALA A 727 -12.86 -35.52 -8.22
N LEU A 728 -13.64 -35.04 -9.19
CA LEU A 728 -15.06 -35.32 -9.38
C LEU A 728 -15.25 -35.93 -10.78
N THR A 729 -16.20 -36.85 -10.92
CA THR A 729 -16.57 -37.42 -12.22
C THR A 729 -18.08 -37.59 -12.32
N ASP A 730 -18.60 -37.71 -13.55
CA ASP A 730 -19.96 -38.20 -13.77
C ASP A 730 -19.92 -39.71 -14.06
N VAL A 731 -20.80 -40.47 -13.40
CA VAL A 731 -20.93 -41.91 -13.61
C VAL A 731 -22.31 -42.22 -14.14
N SER A 732 -22.39 -42.97 -15.23
CA SER A 732 -23.64 -43.43 -15.83
C SER A 732 -23.65 -44.94 -16.03
N PHE A 733 -24.72 -45.61 -15.62
CA PHE A 733 -24.91 -47.05 -15.81
C PHE A 733 -26.37 -47.39 -16.10
N ARG A 734 -26.61 -48.52 -16.75
CA ARG A 734 -27.95 -49.05 -17.04
C ARG A 734 -28.40 -50.01 -15.95
N VAL A 735 -29.61 -49.85 -15.45
CA VAL A 735 -30.23 -50.83 -14.56
C VAL A 735 -31.12 -51.74 -15.39
N VAL A 736 -30.85 -53.04 -15.36
CA VAL A 736 -31.53 -54.04 -16.18
C VAL A 736 -32.05 -55.21 -15.35
N ASP A 737 -33.00 -55.94 -15.91
CA ASP A 737 -33.41 -57.25 -15.42
C ASP A 737 -32.41 -58.36 -15.83
N LEU A 738 -32.65 -59.60 -15.41
CA LEU A 738 -31.79 -60.75 -15.71
C LEU A 738 -31.72 -61.11 -17.21
N PHE A 739 -32.54 -60.48 -18.06
CA PHE A 739 -32.55 -60.64 -19.51
C PHE A 739 -31.98 -59.41 -20.25
N GLY A 740 -31.41 -58.45 -19.52
CA GLY A 740 -30.83 -57.23 -20.09
C GLY A 740 -31.85 -56.16 -20.49
N ARG A 741 -33.12 -56.29 -20.10
CA ARG A 741 -34.17 -55.29 -20.38
C ARG A 741 -34.08 -54.15 -19.37
N ALA A 742 -34.16 -52.90 -19.84
CA ALA A 742 -34.03 -51.72 -18.99
C ALA A 742 -35.19 -51.55 -18.00
N LEU A 743 -34.86 -51.28 -16.74
CA LEU A 743 -35.82 -51.02 -15.66
C LEU A 743 -35.96 -49.51 -15.46
N LYS A 744 -36.98 -48.91 -16.10
CA LYS A 744 -37.09 -47.44 -16.28
C LYS A 744 -37.14 -46.64 -14.98
N ASP A 745 -37.76 -47.17 -13.93
CA ASP A 745 -38.02 -46.46 -12.66
C ASP A 745 -37.13 -46.96 -11.51
N ALA A 746 -35.93 -47.45 -11.82
CA ALA A 746 -34.97 -47.84 -10.79
C ALA A 746 -34.60 -46.65 -9.89
N LYS A 747 -34.53 -46.89 -8.58
CA LYS A 747 -34.08 -45.93 -7.57
C LYS A 747 -32.68 -46.28 -7.11
N VAL A 748 -31.86 -45.27 -6.87
CA VAL A 748 -30.48 -45.44 -6.39
C VAL A 748 -30.28 -44.54 -5.19
N GLU A 749 -29.87 -45.15 -4.08
CA GLU A 749 -29.42 -44.48 -2.87
C GLU A 749 -27.89 -44.63 -2.78
N VAL A 750 -27.18 -43.55 -2.44
CA VAL A 750 -25.72 -43.49 -2.46
C VAL A 750 -25.22 -42.96 -1.12
N THR A 751 -24.29 -43.67 -0.49
CA THR A 751 -23.67 -43.27 0.79
C THR A 751 -22.14 -43.35 0.67
N PRO A 752 -21.38 -42.31 1.08
CA PRO A 752 -21.82 -41.02 1.66
C PRO A 752 -22.46 -40.05 0.63
N ASP A 753 -23.15 -39.02 1.12
CA ASP A 753 -23.80 -37.98 0.28
C ASP A 753 -22.81 -36.91 -0.23
N THR A 754 -21.76 -37.36 -0.92
CA THR A 754 -20.72 -36.52 -1.51
C THR A 754 -20.78 -36.59 -3.05
N TYR A 755 -21.97 -36.35 -3.60
CA TYR A 755 -22.25 -36.25 -5.04
C TYR A 755 -23.18 -35.07 -5.35
N GLY A 756 -23.21 -34.63 -6.61
CA GLY A 756 -23.91 -33.41 -7.03
C GLY A 756 -25.39 -33.60 -7.35
N GLY A 757 -25.78 -34.82 -7.72
CA GLY A 757 -27.17 -35.21 -7.91
C GLY A 757 -27.30 -36.57 -8.60
N ILE A 758 -28.48 -37.16 -8.55
CA ILE A 758 -28.81 -38.42 -9.23
C ILE A 758 -29.97 -38.15 -10.18
N SER A 759 -29.85 -38.66 -11.40
CA SER A 759 -30.93 -38.67 -12.38
C SER A 759 -31.12 -40.07 -12.92
N ASN A 760 -32.36 -40.46 -13.21
CA ASN A 760 -32.68 -41.68 -13.92
C ASN A 760 -33.58 -41.34 -15.11
N VAL A 761 -33.08 -41.62 -16.32
CA VAL A 761 -33.84 -41.44 -17.56
C VAL A 761 -33.92 -42.78 -18.27
N GLY A 762 -35.10 -43.40 -18.24
CA GLY A 762 -35.37 -44.64 -18.97
C GLY A 762 -34.53 -45.84 -18.53
N GLY A 763 -34.11 -45.88 -17.26
CA GLY A 763 -33.29 -46.96 -16.69
C GLY A 763 -31.79 -46.73 -16.84
N VAL A 764 -31.39 -45.56 -17.35
CA VAL A 764 -30.01 -45.08 -17.29
C VAL A 764 -29.90 -44.16 -16.07
N VAL A 765 -29.18 -44.60 -15.06
CA VAL A 765 -28.88 -43.79 -13.88
C VAL A 765 -27.59 -43.03 -14.13
N THR A 766 -27.62 -41.73 -13.92
CA THR A 766 -26.45 -40.84 -13.96
C THR A 766 -26.28 -40.16 -12.61
N ILE A 767 -25.14 -40.39 -11.97
CA ILE A 767 -24.70 -39.71 -10.75
C ILE A 767 -23.74 -38.60 -11.19
N ARG A 768 -24.10 -37.35 -10.93
CA ARG A 768 -23.33 -36.16 -11.31
C ARG A 768 -22.30 -35.82 -10.23
N ALA A 769 -21.08 -35.48 -10.63
CA ALA A 769 -20.02 -34.95 -9.77
C ALA A 769 -19.79 -35.75 -8.47
N ILE A 770 -19.55 -37.05 -8.60
CA ILE A 770 -19.18 -37.94 -7.48
C ILE A 770 -17.66 -37.90 -7.26
N ILE A 771 -17.21 -37.90 -5.99
CA ILE A 771 -15.79 -37.76 -5.64
C ILE A 771 -15.02 -39.05 -5.98
N THR A 772 -14.00 -38.99 -6.82
CA THR A 772 -13.26 -40.18 -7.30
C THR A 772 -12.38 -40.82 -6.23
N THR A 773 -11.97 -40.07 -5.21
CA THR A 773 -11.06 -40.54 -4.14
C THR A 773 -11.77 -41.32 -3.02
N GLN A 774 -13.09 -41.53 -3.12
CA GLN A 774 -13.90 -42.22 -2.12
C GLN A 774 -14.53 -43.51 -2.65
N THR A 775 -14.77 -44.45 -1.73
CA THR A 775 -15.62 -45.61 -1.95
C THR A 775 -17.04 -45.28 -1.51
N TYR A 776 -18.03 -45.73 -2.28
CA TYR A 776 -19.44 -45.51 -2.01
C TYR A 776 -20.20 -46.82 -1.93
N GLU A 777 -21.23 -46.84 -1.10
CA GLU A 777 -22.26 -47.85 -1.10
C GLU A 777 -23.44 -47.38 -1.96
N PHE A 778 -23.76 -48.14 -3.00
CA PHE A 778 -24.87 -47.92 -3.93
C PHE A 778 -25.95 -48.96 -3.67
N LYS A 779 -27.11 -48.54 -3.19
CA LYS A 779 -28.30 -49.39 -3.06
C LYS A 779 -29.26 -49.10 -4.21
N ILE A 780 -29.33 -50.03 -5.15
CA ILE A 780 -30.19 -49.94 -6.32
C ILE A 780 -31.45 -50.77 -6.05
N SER A 781 -32.62 -50.20 -6.28
CA SER A 781 -33.90 -50.89 -6.12
C SER A 781 -34.87 -50.60 -7.25
N TRP A 782 -35.79 -51.52 -7.52
CA TRP A 782 -36.86 -51.33 -8.49
C TRP A 782 -38.14 -51.99 -8.01
N THR A 783 -39.22 -51.20 -7.95
CA THR A 783 -40.55 -51.69 -7.63
C THR A 783 -41.29 -52.02 -8.92
N SER A 784 -41.79 -53.24 -9.04
CA SER A 784 -42.56 -53.61 -10.23
C SER A 784 -43.88 -52.85 -10.24
N PRO A 785 -44.21 -52.10 -11.32
CA PRO A 785 -45.51 -51.43 -11.43
C PRO A 785 -46.67 -52.43 -11.54
N VAL A 786 -46.36 -53.67 -11.94
CA VAL A 786 -47.32 -54.75 -12.14
C VAL A 786 -47.57 -55.50 -10.83
N TYR A 787 -46.51 -55.88 -10.11
CA TYR A 787 -46.63 -56.71 -8.90
C TYR A 787 -46.64 -55.91 -7.59
N GLY A 788 -46.13 -54.67 -7.58
CA GLY A 788 -46.01 -53.83 -6.38
C GLY A 788 -44.90 -54.24 -5.41
N THR A 789 -44.17 -55.32 -5.70
CA THR A 789 -43.01 -55.81 -4.93
C THR A 789 -41.72 -55.16 -5.42
N THR A 790 -40.67 -55.15 -4.58
CA THR A 790 -39.40 -54.45 -4.87
C THR A 790 -38.24 -55.41 -4.89
N ALA A 791 -37.43 -55.34 -5.95
CA ALA A 791 -36.11 -55.97 -6.03
C ALA A 791 -35.02 -54.98 -5.62
N SER A 792 -33.95 -55.44 -4.97
CA SER A 792 -32.81 -54.58 -4.60
C SER A 792 -31.46 -55.29 -4.64
N LYS A 793 -30.40 -54.51 -4.82
CA LYS A 793 -28.99 -54.94 -4.78
C LYS A 793 -28.14 -53.80 -4.22
N THR A 794 -27.21 -54.14 -3.33
CA THR A 794 -26.21 -53.20 -2.79
C THR A 794 -24.83 -53.51 -3.37
N ILE A 795 -24.09 -52.49 -3.75
CA ILE A 795 -22.74 -52.56 -4.32
C ILE A 795 -21.86 -51.56 -3.57
N ALA A 796 -20.69 -51.96 -3.10
CA ALA A 796 -19.69 -51.06 -2.53
C ALA A 796 -18.51 -50.97 -3.50
N ASP A 797 -18.30 -49.80 -4.12
CA ASP A 797 -17.24 -49.61 -5.11
C ASP A 797 -16.83 -48.12 -5.23
N THR A 798 -15.77 -47.86 -5.97
CA THR A 798 -15.35 -46.52 -6.41
C THR A 798 -16.18 -46.05 -7.60
N PRO A 799 -16.25 -44.74 -7.87
CA PRO A 799 -16.90 -44.22 -9.08
C PRO A 799 -16.37 -44.82 -10.39
N GLU A 800 -15.06 -45.08 -10.44
CA GLU A 800 -14.41 -45.70 -11.60
C GLU A 800 -14.82 -47.16 -11.77
N GLY A 801 -14.89 -47.93 -10.68
CA GLY A 801 -15.42 -49.30 -10.68
C GLY A 801 -16.88 -49.34 -11.17
N LEU A 802 -17.72 -48.44 -10.66
CA LEU A 802 -19.12 -48.34 -11.10
C LEU A 802 -19.25 -47.95 -12.57
N LYS A 803 -18.41 -47.02 -13.05
CA LYS A 803 -18.35 -46.61 -14.47
C LYS A 803 -17.91 -47.78 -15.37
N ALA A 804 -17.02 -48.64 -14.89
CA ALA A 804 -16.56 -49.83 -15.61
C ALA A 804 -17.65 -50.90 -15.74
N MET A 805 -18.57 -51.03 -14.77
CA MET A 805 -19.65 -52.03 -14.81
C MET A 805 -20.59 -51.83 -16.00
N LYS A 806 -20.86 -50.57 -16.41
CA LYS A 806 -21.80 -50.13 -17.48
C LYS A 806 -23.27 -50.53 -17.26
N THR A 807 -23.52 -51.72 -16.74
CA THR A 807 -24.83 -52.33 -16.54
C THR A 807 -24.87 -53.00 -15.18
N ILE A 808 -25.95 -52.75 -14.43
CA ILE A 808 -26.23 -53.37 -13.13
C ILE A 808 -27.50 -54.19 -13.25
N GLU A 809 -27.35 -55.50 -13.09
CA GLU A 809 -28.47 -56.44 -13.09
C GLU A 809 -29.14 -56.50 -11.71
N LEU A 810 -30.46 -56.23 -11.69
CA LEU A 810 -31.32 -56.48 -10.55
C LEU A 810 -31.93 -57.88 -10.64
N PRO A 811 -32.27 -58.51 -9.49
CA PRO A 811 -32.98 -59.79 -9.41
C PRO A 811 -34.43 -59.65 -9.90
N VAL A 812 -34.63 -59.35 -11.17
CA VAL A 812 -35.93 -59.25 -11.83
C VAL A 812 -35.90 -60.20 -13.01
N GLY A 813 -36.91 -61.04 -13.16
CA GLY A 813 -36.90 -62.05 -14.21
C GLY A 813 -38.29 -62.52 -14.61
N THR A 814 -38.30 -63.70 -15.20
CA THR A 814 -39.51 -64.36 -15.68
C THR A 814 -39.76 -65.57 -14.79
N VAL A 815 -40.89 -65.57 -14.10
CA VAL A 815 -41.33 -66.72 -13.32
C VAL A 815 -42.21 -67.59 -14.19
N THR A 816 -41.88 -68.87 -14.26
CA THR A 816 -42.69 -69.87 -14.96
C THR A 816 -43.49 -70.65 -13.93
N VAL A 817 -44.81 -70.57 -14.00
CA VAL A 817 -45.70 -71.43 -13.22
C VAL A 817 -46.13 -72.59 -14.11
N SER A 818 -45.65 -73.79 -13.79
CA SER A 818 -45.99 -75.04 -14.46
C SER A 818 -47.15 -75.70 -13.72
N VAL A 819 -48.27 -75.90 -14.39
CA VAL A 819 -49.47 -76.50 -13.80
C VAL A 819 -49.65 -77.91 -14.34
N VAL A 820 -49.61 -78.87 -13.43
CA VAL A 820 -49.77 -80.30 -13.74
C VAL A 820 -50.93 -80.90 -12.96
N ASP A 821 -51.47 -82.02 -13.43
CA ASP A 821 -52.40 -82.84 -12.64
C ASP A 821 -51.65 -83.77 -11.68
N THR A 822 -52.37 -84.55 -10.89
CA THR A 822 -51.82 -85.54 -9.94
C THR A 822 -51.00 -86.67 -10.58
N LYS A 823 -50.90 -86.69 -11.93
CA LYS A 823 -50.12 -87.65 -12.72
C LYS A 823 -49.02 -86.96 -13.52
N ASP A 824 -48.62 -85.75 -13.13
CA ASP A 824 -47.60 -84.90 -13.78
C ASP A 824 -47.93 -84.51 -15.22
N ARG A 825 -49.20 -84.59 -15.65
CA ARG A 825 -49.60 -84.20 -17.00
C ARG A 825 -49.93 -82.71 -17.04
N PRO A 826 -49.53 -81.98 -18.10
CA PRO A 826 -49.76 -80.55 -18.19
C PRO A 826 -51.26 -80.20 -18.28
N ILE A 827 -51.70 -79.24 -17.48
CA ILE A 827 -53.05 -78.68 -17.54
C ILE A 827 -53.03 -77.47 -18.47
N VAL A 828 -53.50 -77.66 -19.70
CA VAL A 828 -53.57 -76.62 -20.74
C VAL A 828 -54.76 -75.70 -20.53
N GLY A 829 -54.59 -74.38 -20.59
CA GLY A 829 -55.65 -73.36 -20.47
C GLY A 829 -56.18 -73.13 -19.04
N ALA A 830 -55.38 -73.42 -18.01
CA ALA A 830 -55.67 -73.01 -16.64
C ALA A 830 -55.34 -71.53 -16.46
N GLU A 831 -56.22 -70.76 -15.83
CA GLU A 831 -55.99 -69.36 -15.44
C GLU A 831 -55.15 -69.32 -14.15
N VAL A 832 -53.87 -69.01 -14.29
CA VAL A 832 -52.93 -68.81 -13.19
C VAL A 832 -52.90 -67.34 -12.83
N THR A 833 -53.26 -67.01 -11.61
CA THR A 833 -53.04 -65.70 -10.98
C THR A 833 -51.79 -65.78 -10.13
N PHE A 834 -50.75 -65.05 -10.49
CA PHE A 834 -49.50 -64.91 -9.76
C PHE A 834 -49.36 -63.47 -9.28
N GLY A 835 -49.41 -63.26 -7.96
CA GLY A 835 -49.55 -61.94 -7.35
C GLY A 835 -50.82 -61.25 -7.86
N LYS A 836 -50.65 -60.20 -8.68
CA LYS A 836 -51.76 -59.39 -9.25
C LYS A 836 -52.06 -59.71 -10.72
N VAL A 837 -51.30 -60.61 -11.34
CA VAL A 837 -51.38 -60.87 -12.78
C VAL A 837 -52.00 -62.23 -13.03
N THR A 838 -53.01 -62.28 -13.90
CA THR A 838 -53.61 -63.53 -14.36
C THR A 838 -53.19 -63.83 -15.80
N LYS A 839 -52.71 -65.05 -16.06
CA LYS A 839 -52.38 -65.58 -17.40
C LYS A 839 -52.91 -67.00 -17.54
N THR A 840 -53.11 -67.45 -18.77
CA THR A 840 -53.52 -68.82 -19.08
C THR A 840 -52.34 -69.71 -19.41
N THR A 841 -52.35 -70.97 -18.97
CA THR A 841 -51.31 -71.94 -19.33
C THR A 841 -51.36 -72.34 -20.80
N ASP A 842 -50.20 -72.53 -21.41
CA ASP A 842 -50.02 -72.99 -22.79
C ASP A 842 -50.23 -74.51 -22.95
N ALA A 843 -49.94 -75.03 -24.15
CA ALA A 843 -50.04 -76.47 -24.46
C ALA A 843 -49.12 -77.36 -23.61
N ALA A 844 -48.08 -76.79 -22.98
CA ALA A 844 -47.16 -77.46 -22.06
C ALA A 844 -47.56 -77.26 -20.59
N GLY A 845 -48.72 -76.64 -20.31
CA GLY A 845 -49.20 -76.39 -18.95
C GLY A 845 -48.48 -75.24 -18.26
N LYS A 846 -47.78 -74.36 -18.99
CA LYS A 846 -46.95 -73.30 -18.40
C LYS A 846 -47.56 -71.91 -18.59
N ALA A 847 -47.46 -71.09 -17.55
CA ALA A 847 -47.78 -69.67 -17.58
C ALA A 847 -46.51 -68.86 -17.24
N TYR A 848 -46.17 -67.88 -18.08
CA TYR A 848 -44.95 -67.09 -17.99
C TYR A 848 -45.23 -65.68 -17.49
N PHE A 849 -44.67 -65.31 -16.34
CA PHE A 849 -44.84 -64.02 -15.69
C PHE A 849 -43.56 -63.23 -15.78
N GLU A 850 -43.55 -62.14 -16.55
CA GLU A 850 -42.36 -61.34 -16.82
C GLU A 850 -42.27 -60.12 -15.90
N GLY A 851 -41.05 -59.63 -15.66
CA GLY A 851 -40.83 -58.43 -14.85
C GLY A 851 -41.14 -58.67 -13.36
N VAL A 852 -40.91 -59.90 -12.89
CA VAL A 852 -41.16 -60.32 -11.51
C VAL A 852 -39.91 -60.05 -10.66
N PRO A 853 -40.01 -59.24 -9.59
CA PRO A 853 -38.96 -59.14 -8.58
C PRO A 853 -38.75 -60.49 -7.87
N LEU A 854 -37.52 -60.97 -7.88
CA LEU A 854 -37.14 -62.28 -7.34
C LEU A 854 -36.51 -62.17 -5.95
N GLU A 855 -35.69 -61.14 -5.72
CA GLU A 855 -34.98 -60.98 -4.44
C GLU A 855 -35.01 -59.53 -3.97
N LYS A 856 -35.15 -59.34 -2.66
CA LYS A 856 -34.92 -58.07 -1.97
C LYS A 856 -33.81 -58.26 -0.97
N ASP A 857 -32.75 -57.46 -1.09
CA ASP A 857 -31.57 -57.50 -0.22
C ASP A 857 -30.97 -58.92 -0.11
N GLY A 858 -31.00 -59.67 -1.22
CA GLY A 858 -30.50 -61.06 -1.33
C GLY A 858 -31.46 -62.15 -0.84
N VAL A 859 -32.67 -61.79 -0.40
CA VAL A 859 -33.68 -62.73 0.12
C VAL A 859 -34.81 -62.91 -0.89
N GLY A 860 -35.25 -64.15 -1.12
CA GLY A 860 -36.36 -64.47 -2.03
C GLY A 860 -37.69 -63.81 -1.64
N ILE A 861 -38.53 -63.53 -2.63
CA ILE A 861 -39.82 -62.83 -2.44
C ILE A 861 -40.97 -63.81 -2.63
N SER A 862 -41.94 -63.80 -1.71
CA SER A 862 -43.16 -64.62 -1.77
C SER A 862 -44.29 -63.93 -2.52
N TYR A 863 -45.02 -64.70 -3.34
CA TYR A 863 -46.20 -64.26 -4.09
C TYR A 863 -47.35 -65.23 -3.89
N ASP A 864 -48.56 -64.69 -3.75
CA ASP A 864 -49.77 -65.51 -3.79
C ASP A 864 -49.98 -66.09 -5.19
N VAL A 865 -50.31 -67.37 -5.27
CA VAL A 865 -50.58 -68.11 -6.50
C VAL A 865 -51.95 -68.77 -6.41
N THR A 866 -52.83 -68.47 -7.36
CA THR A 866 -54.15 -69.09 -7.46
C THR A 866 -54.37 -69.60 -8.87
N ILE A 867 -54.74 -70.87 -9.02
CA ILE A 867 -54.94 -71.49 -10.33
C ILE A 867 -56.41 -71.87 -10.46
N LYS A 868 -57.04 -71.44 -11.56
CA LYS A 868 -58.41 -71.80 -11.92
C LYS A 868 -58.45 -72.60 -13.21
N ARG A 869 -59.40 -73.52 -13.31
CA ARG A 869 -59.73 -74.22 -14.55
C ARG A 869 -61.24 -74.13 -14.76
N GLU A 870 -61.64 -73.60 -15.91
CA GLU A 870 -63.07 -73.40 -16.25
C GLU A 870 -63.84 -72.63 -15.15
N GLY A 871 -63.21 -71.63 -14.55
CA GLY A 871 -63.80 -70.79 -13.49
C GLY A 871 -63.67 -71.33 -12.06
N TYR A 872 -63.14 -72.53 -11.83
CA TYR A 872 -63.02 -73.14 -10.49
C TYR A 872 -61.58 -73.16 -10.00
N VAL A 873 -61.35 -72.81 -8.74
CA VAL A 873 -60.03 -72.86 -8.09
C VAL A 873 -59.61 -74.32 -7.90
N VAL A 874 -58.48 -74.69 -8.49
CA VAL A 874 -57.87 -76.03 -8.39
C VAL A 874 -56.57 -76.02 -7.57
N PHE A 875 -56.03 -74.83 -7.28
CA PHE A 875 -54.90 -74.62 -6.36
C PHE A 875 -54.92 -73.18 -5.83
N SER A 876 -54.53 -72.99 -4.58
CA SER A 876 -54.28 -71.67 -3.99
C SER A 876 -53.20 -71.79 -2.89
N GLY A 877 -52.16 -70.97 -2.97
CA GLY A 877 -51.03 -70.98 -2.03
C GLY A 877 -50.16 -69.72 -2.16
N SER A 878 -49.02 -69.70 -1.48
CA SER A 878 -48.02 -68.64 -1.58
C SER A 878 -46.66 -69.26 -1.86
N GLU A 879 -45.96 -68.75 -2.86
CA GLU A 879 -44.70 -69.31 -3.34
C GLU A 879 -43.57 -68.30 -3.34
N THR A 880 -42.43 -68.70 -2.78
CA THR A 880 -41.20 -67.90 -2.75
C THR A 880 -40.37 -68.16 -3.99
N VAL A 881 -40.10 -67.09 -4.74
CA VAL A 881 -39.19 -67.09 -5.90
C VAL A 881 -37.87 -66.42 -5.52
N SER A 882 -36.82 -66.75 -6.26
CA SER A 882 -35.48 -66.17 -6.14
C SER A 882 -34.73 -66.31 -7.47
N LYS A 883 -33.51 -65.79 -7.60
CA LYS A 883 -32.70 -66.05 -8.80
C LYS A 883 -32.49 -67.55 -9.05
N ALA A 884 -32.38 -68.32 -7.96
CA ALA A 884 -32.21 -69.77 -8.03
C ALA A 884 -33.52 -70.53 -8.28
N ARG A 885 -34.69 -69.92 -7.99
CA ARG A 885 -36.01 -70.55 -8.13
C ARG A 885 -36.96 -69.63 -8.90
N THR A 886 -36.88 -69.71 -10.22
CA THR A 886 -37.78 -68.99 -11.16
C THR A 886 -38.86 -69.89 -11.77
N THR A 887 -38.82 -71.19 -11.51
CA THR A 887 -39.85 -72.14 -11.93
C THR A 887 -40.55 -72.70 -10.71
N ILE A 888 -41.86 -72.62 -10.70
CA ILE A 888 -42.74 -73.18 -9.69
C ILE A 888 -43.61 -74.21 -10.38
N THR A 889 -43.76 -75.39 -9.79
CA THR A 889 -44.65 -76.44 -10.30
C THR A 889 -45.77 -76.63 -9.30
N GLU A 890 -47.00 -76.38 -9.73
CA GLU A 890 -48.19 -76.54 -8.90
C GLU A 890 -49.10 -77.63 -9.44
N ILE A 891 -49.65 -78.42 -8.52
CA ILE A 891 -50.56 -79.51 -8.85
C ILE A 891 -51.99 -78.95 -8.80
N GLY A 892 -52.62 -78.83 -9.97
CA GLY A 892 -54.05 -78.56 -10.07
C GLY A 892 -54.83 -79.86 -9.85
N GLU A 893 -55.57 -79.96 -8.75
CA GLU A 893 -56.32 -81.17 -8.41
C GLU A 893 -57.50 -81.39 -9.37
N LEU A 894 -57.27 -82.18 -10.43
CA LEU A 894 -58.30 -82.64 -11.37
C LEU A 894 -58.56 -84.14 -11.19
N PHE A 895 -59.84 -84.52 -11.26
CA PHE A 895 -60.33 -85.86 -10.96
C PHE A 895 -60.98 -86.52 -12.20
N THR A 896 -61.17 -87.83 -12.14
CA THR A 896 -61.88 -88.60 -13.19
C THR A 896 -63.19 -89.11 -12.62
N ILE A 897 -64.30 -88.76 -13.27
CA ILE A 897 -65.60 -89.35 -13.01
C ILE A 897 -65.59 -90.77 -13.58
N LYS A 898 -65.90 -91.77 -12.76
CA LYS A 898 -66.12 -93.15 -13.20
C LYS A 898 -67.56 -93.53 -12.93
N VAL A 899 -68.26 -93.96 -13.98
CA VAL A 899 -69.66 -94.40 -13.89
C VAL A 899 -69.77 -95.80 -14.46
N ARG A 900 -70.62 -96.63 -13.85
CA ARG A 900 -70.98 -97.94 -14.40
C ARG A 900 -72.50 -98.04 -14.51
N VAL A 901 -73.01 -98.31 -15.70
CA VAL A 901 -74.44 -98.51 -15.93
C VAL A 901 -74.70 -100.02 -16.02
N VAL A 902 -75.58 -100.53 -15.17
CA VAL A 902 -75.90 -101.96 -15.07
C VAL A 902 -77.40 -102.20 -15.13
N GLY A 903 -77.81 -103.39 -15.56
CA GLY A 903 -79.19 -103.87 -15.48
C GLY A 903 -79.50 -104.53 -14.14
N ALA A 904 -80.75 -104.95 -13.95
CA ALA A 904 -81.25 -105.51 -12.69
C ALA A 904 -80.62 -106.86 -12.28
N ALA A 905 -79.92 -107.55 -13.19
CA ALA A 905 -79.15 -108.75 -12.88
C ALA A 905 -77.65 -108.45 -12.67
N GLY A 906 -77.26 -107.17 -12.59
CA GLY A 906 -75.87 -106.72 -12.43
C GLY A 906 -75.05 -106.80 -13.72
N GLN A 907 -75.68 -107.07 -14.86
CA GLN A 907 -75.03 -107.08 -16.17
C GLN A 907 -74.73 -105.66 -16.64
N GLY A 908 -73.55 -105.42 -17.21
CA GLY A 908 -73.20 -104.12 -17.80
C GLY A 908 -74.12 -103.79 -18.99
N LEU A 909 -74.57 -102.54 -19.07
CA LEU A 909 -75.42 -102.08 -20.18
C LEU A 909 -74.57 -101.30 -21.19
N PRO A 910 -74.25 -101.90 -22.35
CA PRO A 910 -73.37 -101.29 -23.31
C PRO A 910 -74.04 -100.16 -24.08
N PHE A 911 -73.27 -99.12 -24.43
CA PHE A 911 -73.74 -97.97 -25.21
C PHE A 911 -74.90 -97.19 -24.56
N ALA A 912 -75.02 -97.23 -23.23
CA ALA A 912 -75.94 -96.39 -22.48
C ALA A 912 -75.52 -94.93 -22.59
N LYS A 913 -76.47 -94.07 -22.95
CA LYS A 913 -76.27 -92.63 -23.02
C LYS A 913 -76.19 -92.09 -21.60
N VAL A 914 -75.07 -91.51 -21.19
CA VAL A 914 -74.88 -90.90 -19.87
C VAL A 914 -74.66 -89.40 -20.03
N VAL A 915 -75.56 -88.62 -19.47
CA VAL A 915 -75.47 -87.16 -19.38
C VAL A 915 -74.84 -86.80 -18.05
N VAL A 916 -73.70 -86.12 -18.07
CA VAL A 916 -73.02 -85.63 -16.87
C VAL A 916 -73.38 -84.17 -16.67
N LYS A 917 -73.97 -83.85 -15.52
CA LYS A 917 -74.36 -82.49 -15.11
C LYS A 917 -73.59 -82.05 -13.87
N ARG A 918 -73.29 -80.77 -13.76
CA ARG A 918 -72.72 -80.14 -12.56
C ARG A 918 -73.56 -78.91 -12.22
N ALA A 919 -74.07 -78.83 -10.99
CA ALA A 919 -74.96 -77.76 -10.54
C ALA A 919 -76.16 -77.50 -11.49
N GLY A 920 -76.71 -78.56 -12.08
CA GLY A 920 -77.86 -78.51 -13.00
C GLY A 920 -77.54 -78.22 -14.46
N ALA A 921 -76.31 -77.77 -14.79
CA ALA A 921 -75.88 -77.57 -16.17
C ALA A 921 -75.27 -78.84 -16.77
N GLU A 922 -75.63 -79.16 -18.02
CA GLU A 922 -75.03 -80.28 -18.77
C GLU A 922 -73.59 -79.96 -19.16
N ILE A 923 -72.65 -80.79 -18.68
CA ILE A 923 -71.21 -80.68 -18.96
C ILE A 923 -70.83 -81.51 -20.19
N GLY A 924 -71.53 -82.62 -20.41
CA GLY A 924 -71.37 -83.41 -21.62
C GLY A 924 -72.28 -84.64 -21.63
N THR A 925 -72.56 -85.11 -22.83
CA THR A 925 -73.25 -86.38 -23.10
C THR A 925 -72.23 -87.40 -23.61
N TYR A 926 -72.20 -88.56 -22.99
CA TYR A 926 -71.27 -89.65 -23.28
C TYR A 926 -72.01 -90.98 -23.45
N THR A 927 -71.30 -92.01 -23.88
CA THR A 927 -71.82 -93.37 -24.01
C THR A 927 -70.94 -94.36 -23.24
N THR A 928 -71.55 -95.33 -22.57
CA THR A 928 -70.80 -96.41 -21.90
C THR A 928 -70.15 -97.38 -22.90
N ASP A 929 -69.07 -98.03 -22.49
CA ASP A 929 -68.39 -99.09 -23.24
C ASP A 929 -69.15 -100.42 -23.23
N GLU A 930 -68.59 -101.47 -23.85
CA GLU A 930 -69.19 -102.81 -23.90
C GLU A 930 -69.46 -103.44 -22.52
N GLY A 931 -68.74 -103.01 -21.48
CA GLY A 931 -68.91 -103.46 -20.10
C GLY A 931 -69.86 -102.59 -19.26
N GLY A 932 -70.44 -101.54 -19.86
CA GLY A 932 -71.29 -100.57 -19.20
C GLY A 932 -70.53 -99.49 -18.43
N PHE A 933 -69.22 -99.33 -18.62
CA PHE A 933 -68.42 -98.31 -17.93
C PHE A 933 -68.28 -97.02 -18.74
N LEU A 934 -68.12 -95.91 -18.02
CA LEU A 934 -67.78 -94.60 -18.56
C LEU A 934 -66.72 -93.94 -17.67
N GLU A 935 -65.63 -93.47 -18.28
CA GLU A 935 -64.65 -92.62 -17.61
C GLU A 935 -64.64 -91.23 -18.26
N VAL A 936 -64.90 -90.19 -17.47
CA VAL A 936 -64.80 -88.79 -17.89
C VAL A 936 -63.71 -88.10 -17.08
N SER A 937 -62.58 -87.82 -17.73
CA SER A 937 -61.38 -87.28 -17.09
C SER A 937 -61.34 -85.74 -17.09
N LYS A 938 -60.42 -85.16 -16.30
CA LYS A 938 -60.12 -83.71 -16.21
C LYS A 938 -61.23 -82.88 -15.56
N MET A 939 -61.92 -83.44 -14.58
CA MET A 939 -63.04 -82.80 -13.90
C MET A 939 -62.59 -82.12 -12.60
N PRO A 940 -62.96 -80.85 -12.34
CA PRO A 940 -62.74 -80.21 -11.04
C PRO A 940 -63.41 -80.98 -9.91
N LEU A 941 -62.89 -80.86 -8.68
CA LEU A 941 -63.54 -81.42 -7.50
C LEU A 941 -64.92 -80.77 -7.26
N SER A 942 -65.98 -81.48 -7.58
CA SER A 942 -67.36 -81.01 -7.40
C SER A 942 -68.30 -82.19 -7.24
N ASP A 943 -69.55 -81.92 -6.89
CA ASP A 943 -70.60 -82.93 -6.93
C ASP A 943 -71.23 -82.93 -8.34
N TYR A 944 -71.26 -84.09 -8.98
CA TYR A 944 -71.80 -84.26 -10.34
C TYR A 944 -73.04 -85.14 -10.29
N THR A 945 -74.05 -84.80 -11.09
CA THR A 945 -75.22 -85.66 -11.32
C THR A 945 -75.02 -86.36 -12.65
N VAL A 946 -75.10 -87.69 -12.67
CA VAL A 946 -74.94 -88.51 -13.87
C VAL A 946 -76.26 -89.21 -14.16
N GLU A 947 -76.84 -88.93 -15.33
CA GLU A 947 -78.13 -89.46 -15.77
C GLU A 947 -77.90 -90.44 -16.93
N ALA A 948 -78.22 -91.73 -16.74
CA ALA A 948 -78.10 -92.75 -17.77
C ALA A 948 -79.44 -93.08 -18.42
N GLU A 949 -79.43 -93.26 -19.74
CA GLU A 949 -80.54 -93.73 -20.56
C GLU A 949 -80.10 -94.89 -21.45
N TRP A 950 -80.84 -96.00 -21.43
CA TRP A 950 -80.56 -97.17 -22.27
C TRP A 950 -81.86 -97.81 -22.76
N LYS A 951 -82.07 -97.83 -24.08
CA LYS A 951 -83.26 -98.40 -24.76
C LYS A 951 -84.61 -98.00 -24.10
N GLY A 952 -84.75 -96.73 -23.69
CA GLY A 952 -85.95 -96.18 -23.07
C GLY A 952 -86.01 -96.23 -21.54
N PHE A 953 -85.05 -96.90 -20.87
CA PHE A 953 -84.93 -96.92 -19.41
C PHE A 953 -83.99 -95.81 -18.93
N LYS A 954 -84.37 -95.13 -17.84
CA LYS A 954 -83.62 -94.00 -17.28
C LYS A 954 -83.28 -94.23 -15.81
N GLY A 955 -82.13 -93.71 -15.39
CA GLY A 955 -81.67 -93.72 -14.00
C GLY A 955 -80.67 -92.59 -13.77
N SER A 956 -80.46 -92.21 -12.52
CA SER A 956 -79.53 -91.14 -12.17
C SER A 956 -78.78 -91.47 -10.88
N ALA A 957 -77.54 -91.05 -10.79
CA ALA A 957 -76.77 -91.09 -9.55
C ALA A 957 -75.99 -89.78 -9.35
N THR A 958 -75.54 -89.55 -8.12
CA THR A 958 -74.64 -88.43 -7.81
C THR A 958 -73.24 -88.99 -7.58
N VAL A 959 -72.26 -88.43 -8.29
CA VAL A 959 -70.83 -88.63 -8.03
C VAL A 959 -70.41 -87.54 -7.06
N SER A 960 -70.19 -87.90 -5.80
CA SER A 960 -69.78 -86.94 -4.77
C SER A 960 -68.30 -86.58 -4.91
N LYS A 961 -67.91 -85.45 -4.29
CA LYS A 961 -66.49 -85.07 -4.15
C LYS A 961 -65.61 -86.18 -3.54
N ASP A 962 -66.15 -86.96 -2.59
CA ASP A 962 -65.41 -88.05 -1.96
C ASP A 962 -65.23 -89.24 -2.90
N ASP A 963 -66.21 -89.51 -3.76
CA ASP A 963 -66.11 -90.55 -4.79
C ASP A 963 -65.07 -90.20 -5.85
N LEU A 964 -64.96 -88.90 -6.21
CA LEU A 964 -63.91 -88.39 -7.09
C LEU A 964 -62.51 -88.52 -6.48
N LYS A 965 -62.34 -88.12 -5.22
CA LYS A 965 -61.05 -88.25 -4.50
C LYS A 965 -60.60 -89.70 -4.37
N ALA A 966 -61.54 -90.60 -4.11
CA ALA A 966 -61.27 -92.04 -3.98
C ALA A 966 -61.23 -92.78 -5.32
N GLY A 967 -61.53 -92.12 -6.44
CA GLY A 967 -61.59 -92.71 -7.78
C GLY A 967 -62.61 -93.84 -7.92
N ARG A 968 -63.69 -93.81 -7.12
CA ARG A 968 -64.72 -94.87 -7.10
C ARG A 968 -65.62 -94.77 -8.32
N ALA A 969 -65.98 -95.93 -8.87
CA ALA A 969 -67.02 -96.00 -9.89
C ALA A 969 -68.40 -95.92 -9.23
N VAL A 970 -69.21 -94.95 -9.64
CA VAL A 970 -70.60 -94.80 -9.20
C VAL A 970 -71.49 -95.62 -10.12
N GLU A 971 -72.25 -96.54 -9.54
CA GLU A 971 -73.09 -97.46 -10.29
C GLU A 971 -74.52 -96.90 -10.46
N ILE A 972 -75.04 -96.96 -11.69
CA ILE A 972 -76.43 -96.61 -12.03
C ILE A 972 -77.13 -97.90 -12.46
N SER A 973 -78.06 -98.38 -11.63
CA SER A 973 -78.84 -99.58 -11.91
C SER A 973 -80.14 -99.25 -12.65
N LEU A 974 -80.38 -99.91 -13.79
CA LEU A 974 -81.58 -99.79 -14.60
C LEU A 974 -82.45 -101.07 -14.51
N PRO A 975 -83.79 -100.97 -14.64
CA PRO A 975 -84.71 -102.10 -14.46
C PRO A 975 -84.57 -103.35 -15.36
N PRO A 976 -84.03 -103.32 -16.60
CA PRO A 976 -83.96 -104.50 -17.46
C PRO A 976 -83.19 -105.67 -16.84
N TYR A 977 -83.76 -106.87 -16.85
CA TYR A 977 -83.17 -108.07 -16.23
C TYR A 977 -82.39 -108.93 -17.24
N THR A 978 -82.91 -109.11 -18.45
CA THR A 978 -82.21 -109.82 -19.55
C THR A 978 -82.70 -109.34 -20.91
N GLU A 979 -81.91 -109.56 -21.96
CA GLU A 979 -82.30 -109.25 -23.35
C GLU A 979 -82.41 -110.56 -24.14
N ILE A 980 -83.60 -110.84 -24.66
CA ILE A 980 -83.85 -111.99 -25.53
C ILE A 980 -84.31 -111.45 -26.88
N ALA A 981 -83.56 -111.79 -27.94
CA ALA A 981 -83.85 -111.41 -29.32
C ALA A 981 -84.04 -109.89 -29.54
N GLY A 982 -83.23 -109.05 -28.89
CA GLY A 982 -83.25 -107.59 -29.11
C GLY A 982 -84.19 -106.80 -28.20
N ILE A 983 -85.06 -107.48 -27.44
CA ILE A 983 -86.07 -106.84 -26.59
C ILE A 983 -85.63 -106.94 -25.12
N PRO A 984 -85.49 -105.81 -24.41
CA PRO A 984 -85.18 -105.82 -22.98
C PRO A 984 -86.41 -106.29 -22.19
N LEU A 985 -86.24 -107.37 -21.42
CA LEU A 985 -87.29 -107.94 -20.57
C LEU A 985 -87.01 -107.61 -19.10
N THR A 986 -88.06 -107.19 -18.39
CA THR A 986 -88.03 -107.11 -16.92
C THR A 986 -88.21 -108.51 -16.33
N PHE A 987 -87.80 -108.71 -15.08
CA PHE A 987 -87.95 -110.02 -14.41
C PHE A 987 -89.41 -110.53 -14.42
N GLY A 988 -90.37 -109.62 -14.21
CA GLY A 988 -91.80 -109.95 -14.30
C GLY A 988 -92.25 -110.41 -15.69
N ALA A 989 -91.73 -109.78 -16.76
CA ALA A 989 -92.05 -110.17 -18.13
C ALA A 989 -91.45 -111.54 -18.51
N LEU A 990 -90.22 -111.84 -18.03
CA LEU A 990 -89.59 -113.14 -18.23
C LEU A 990 -90.37 -114.27 -17.52
N LEU A 991 -90.84 -114.01 -16.28
CA LEU A 991 -91.62 -114.98 -15.51
C LEU A 991 -92.96 -115.32 -16.19
N ALA A 992 -93.64 -114.32 -16.72
CA ALA A 992 -94.90 -114.50 -17.46
C ALA A 992 -94.71 -115.36 -18.71
N LEU A 993 -93.58 -115.20 -19.42
CA LEU A 993 -93.26 -115.96 -20.62
C LEU A 993 -93.00 -117.44 -20.31
N ILE A 994 -92.30 -117.75 -19.21
CA ILE A 994 -92.05 -119.12 -18.75
C ILE A 994 -93.35 -119.82 -18.34
N ILE A 995 -94.23 -119.15 -17.60
CA ILE A 995 -95.54 -119.71 -17.19
C ILE A 995 -96.41 -120.03 -18.41
N GLY A 996 -96.44 -119.15 -19.41
CA GLY A 996 -97.16 -119.38 -20.65
C GLY A 996 -96.70 -120.64 -21.40
N PHE A 997 -95.39 -120.92 -21.37
CA PHE A 997 -94.82 -122.11 -22.02
C PHE A 997 -95.17 -123.41 -21.29
N ILE A 998 -95.21 -123.40 -19.95
CA ILE A 998 -95.59 -124.58 -19.14
C ILE A 998 -97.05 -124.97 -19.39
N ILE A 999 -97.96 -123.99 -19.47
CA ILE A 999 -99.39 -124.24 -19.75
C ILE A 999 -99.58 -124.89 -21.14
N LEU A 1000 -98.82 -124.44 -22.14
CA LEU A 1000 -98.86 -124.97 -23.50
C LEU A 1000 -98.50 -126.47 -23.53
N VAL A 1001 -97.47 -126.88 -22.79
CA VAL A 1001 -97.02 -128.29 -22.75
C VAL A 1001 -98.09 -129.21 -22.13
N ILE A 1002 -98.80 -128.75 -21.10
CA ILE A 1002 -99.87 -129.52 -20.45
C ILE A 1002 -101.02 -129.80 -21.44
N VAL A 1003 -101.43 -128.80 -22.24
CA VAL A 1003 -102.50 -128.93 -23.23
C VAL A 1003 -102.15 -129.96 -24.31
N VAL A 1004 -100.90 -129.99 -24.76
CA VAL A 1004 -100.43 -130.93 -25.80
C VAL A 1004 -100.47 -132.38 -25.31
N VAL A 1005 -100.11 -132.64 -24.05
CA VAL A 1005 -100.13 -134.00 -23.46
C VAL A 1005 -101.56 -134.54 -23.34
N ILE A 1006 -102.53 -133.69 -23.00
CA ILE A 1006 -103.95 -134.07 -22.92
C ILE A 1006 -104.48 -134.47 -24.31
N LEU A 1007 -104.18 -133.70 -25.35
CA LEU A 1007 -104.59 -133.99 -26.73
C LEU A 1007 -103.98 -135.31 -27.27
N LEU A 1008 -102.71 -135.59 -26.94
CA LEU A 1008 -102.05 -136.85 -27.33
C LEU A 1008 -102.64 -138.08 -26.63
N SER A 1009 -103.02 -137.95 -25.36
CA SER A 1009 -103.69 -139.01 -24.57
C SER A 1009 -105.05 -139.43 -25.16
N GLU A 1010 -105.89 -138.47 -25.53
CA GLU A 1010 -107.18 -138.74 -26.17
C GLU A 1010 -107.04 -139.31 -27.59
N TYR A 1011 -106.07 -138.81 -28.36
CA TYR A 1011 -105.79 -139.29 -29.71
C TYR A 1011 -105.36 -140.78 -29.73
N ILE A 1012 -104.53 -141.20 -28.77
CA ILE A 1012 -104.09 -142.61 -28.65
C ILE A 1012 -105.26 -143.54 -28.28
N ARG A 1013 -106.15 -143.13 -27.35
CA ARG A 1013 -107.34 -143.91 -26.96
C ARG A 1013 -108.40 -143.98 -28.07
N TRP A 1014 -108.54 -142.92 -28.88
CA TRP A 1014 -109.46 -142.89 -30.02
C TRP A 1014 -108.99 -143.80 -31.16
N ARG A 1015 -107.69 -143.81 -31.48
CA ARG A 1015 -107.11 -144.66 -32.54
C ARG A 1015 -107.16 -146.17 -32.21
N GLY A 1016 -107.03 -146.55 -30.93
CA GLY A 1016 -107.06 -147.95 -30.49
C GLY A 1016 -108.39 -148.68 -30.73
N ARG A 1017 -109.54 -147.99 -30.74
CA ARG A 1017 -110.87 -148.63 -30.93
C ARG A 1017 -111.22 -148.95 -32.38
N ARG A 1018 -110.54 -148.36 -33.37
CA ARG A 1018 -110.83 -148.57 -34.81
C ARG A 1018 -109.89 -149.56 -35.52
N LEU A 1019 -108.84 -150.07 -34.85
CA LEU A 1019 -107.79 -150.89 -35.50
C LEU A 1019 -107.56 -152.30 -34.92
N GLY A 1020 -108.37 -152.78 -33.97
CA GLY A 1020 -108.42 -154.22 -33.65
C GLY A 1020 -107.10 -154.85 -33.16
N ILE A 1021 -106.27 -154.14 -32.40
CA ILE A 1021 -105.08 -154.68 -31.74
C ILE A 1021 -105.31 -154.61 -30.23
N TYR A 1022 -105.60 -155.75 -29.61
CA TYR A 1022 -105.59 -155.90 -28.15
C TYR A 1022 -104.14 -155.85 -27.64
N PRO A 1023 -103.87 -155.18 -26.50
CA PRO A 1023 -102.64 -155.40 -25.77
C PRO A 1023 -102.52 -156.89 -25.35
N PRO A 1024 -101.30 -157.47 -25.35
CA PRO A 1024 -101.07 -158.82 -24.88
C PRO A 1024 -101.45 -158.96 -23.39
N PRO A 1025 -101.96 -160.14 -22.98
CA PRO A 1025 -102.32 -160.40 -21.59
C PRO A 1025 -101.08 -160.53 -20.68
N PRO A 1026 -101.24 -160.22 -19.37
CA PRO A 1026 -100.21 -160.31 -18.34
C PRO A 1026 -100.14 -161.74 -17.73
N PRO A 1027 -99.33 -161.97 -16.67
CA PRO A 1027 -97.93 -162.41 -16.64
C PRO A 1027 -97.76 -163.92 -16.39
N LYS A 1028 -96.50 -164.39 -16.36
CA LYS A 1028 -96.09 -165.44 -15.40
C LYS A 1028 -94.92 -164.92 -14.56
N LYS A 1029 -95.24 -164.71 -13.27
CA LYS A 1029 -94.50 -164.20 -12.11
C LYS A 1029 -94.61 -162.71 -11.85
#